data_AF-A0A139IT76-F1
#
_entry.id   AF-A0A139IT76-F1
#
_cell.length_a   1.000
_cell.length_b   1.000
_cell.length_c   1.000
_cell.angle_alpha   90.00
_cell.angle_beta   90.00
_cell.angle_gamma   90.00
#
_symmetry.space_group_name_H-M   'P 1'
#
loop_
_entity.id
_entity.type
_entity.pdbx_description
1 polymer ?
#
loop_
_entity_poly.entity_id
_entity_poly.type
_entity_poly.pdbx_seq_one_letter_code
_entity_poly.pdbx_strand_id
1 'polypeptide(L)'
;MSTLRLSYTRALRIQQLRANHGSRALFWRKFHASTRCDVVKPFLLADIGEGITECQLIQWFVQPGARVEQFDKICEVQSDKASVEITSPFDGVIKKLHYEPDDMAITGKPLVDIDIQGELSEADLEKLGGTEGEGDESASKEQSRERSSGDQEKEGMSDQQEQIEAECVGAEHVPPEPSKQPSSQPQQSPRLSKDNKGSLATPAVRHLIKEHDLNIDAINGTGKDGRVMKEDVHRHVSQGGRQPQSQSQQTTSSMSARPAASREDRAVPLTNVQSQMFKAMTRSLNIPHFLYSTSADMSAVTNLRKRLSASTDQKITHLAFIMKAVSIALMKYPLLNAALNVKDTKKPELTYKGAHNFGIAIDTPSGLLVPVVKNVQDLSIAGIAAKMKEMSQKARDNKLAPGDLSGATFTVSNIGSVGGGVVAPVISEPQVAIVGVGRSKLVPAFDENHALVKREELVLSWSADHRVVDGAECARCAERVKSLLEDPTAMLACHGPAITTKDWSKARVAMNIGTKCLGKMRSVPISALSRLRGPNCRMGWFLASSVAFHELSTTHFPFYSQTGVLGMATRTVQSCRQQFASSLKARSASASSRSIQTAARATLANFRIPTVDNEPNKHYEKGSVDRSKLSAAMQTLISKAPLQIPIVVAGKESRTQKISEQPMPSSHKDSLASWSNAAASDVSTAIDSALAAKSSWESMPFADRAAIFLKAADLVSGKYRYDIMAATMLGQGKNAWQAEIDSAAELCDFLRFNVQYAQDVYSHQPVHNSPGVWNRVEYRPLEGFVYAITPFNFTAIAGNLPCAPALMGNVVVWKPSPAAVASNWILYQILIEAGLPKDVIQFVPGDAVEITETVLAHREFSALHYTGSTAVFRALYGQIGQRTAEGRYRSYPRIVGETGGKNFHLVHNSADVHNAVINTVRGAFEYQGQKCSATSRAYFPKSTWDQAKALLVQETEKLKIGRPEDFDNFIGPVIHQQSFDKLSQAIEESNKDSELELLVGGKYDGSKGFFVHPTIYETKNAQHKNMKTEFFGPLLTVYVYDDTKDAQRAFADICEMIDTTSEYGLTGAVFAQHRNVLNFAENALRNAAGNFYVNVKSTGAVVGQQPFGGARASGTNDKAGSANLLSRFVSMRAIKEDFVGAQEVIYPSNVV
;
A
#
# COMPACT_ATOMS: atom_id res chain seq x y z
N MET A 1 21.61 -83.72 26.66
CA MET A 1 21.19 -83.11 27.94
C MET A 1 20.48 -81.80 27.60
N SER A 2 19.18 -81.58 27.88
CA SER A 2 18.36 -81.76 29.10
C SER A 2 18.36 -80.50 29.98
N THR A 3 17.22 -79.92 30.41
CA THR A 3 15.80 -80.26 30.13
C THR A 3 14.83 -79.16 30.64
N LEU A 4 13.85 -78.76 29.81
CA LEU A 4 12.40 -78.62 30.16
C LEU A 4 11.96 -77.51 31.17
N ARG A 5 10.68 -77.04 31.24
CA ARG A 5 9.47 -77.33 30.43
C ARG A 5 8.38 -76.23 30.47
N LEU A 6 7.65 -76.09 29.34
CA LEU A 6 6.18 -75.85 29.14
C LEU A 6 5.47 -74.71 29.94
N SER A 7 4.33 -74.13 29.52
CA SER A 7 3.25 -74.41 28.54
C SER A 7 2.55 -73.05 28.22
N TYR A 8 1.52 -72.81 27.37
CA TYR A 8 0.77 -73.37 26.21
C TYR A 8 -0.28 -72.25 25.83
N THR A 9 -0.92 -72.08 24.67
CA THR A 9 -1.01 -72.73 23.33
C THR A 9 -1.44 -71.63 22.30
N ARG A 10 -1.07 -71.65 21.00
CA ARG A 10 -1.77 -72.21 19.79
C ARG A 10 -3.23 -71.76 19.56
N ALA A 11 -3.77 -71.63 18.32
CA ALA A 11 -3.33 -71.89 16.92
C ALA A 11 -4.37 -71.31 15.92
N LEU A 12 -4.27 -71.27 14.57
CA LEU A 12 -3.19 -71.30 13.54
C LEU A 12 -3.80 -71.02 12.15
N ARG A 13 -3.13 -70.21 11.30
CA ARG A 13 -2.61 -70.51 9.92
C ARG A 13 -2.12 -69.18 9.28
N ILE A 14 -0.95 -69.03 8.64
CA ILE A 14 -0.37 -69.71 7.44
C ILE A 14 -1.17 -69.31 6.18
N GLN A 15 -0.62 -68.67 5.14
CA GLN A 15 0.66 -68.97 4.43
C GLN A 15 1.26 -67.78 3.62
N GLN A 16 2.61 -67.67 3.55
CA GLN A 16 3.51 -67.06 2.52
C GLN A 16 3.16 -65.66 1.90
N LEU A 17 4.10 -64.72 1.68
CA LEU A 17 5.41 -64.87 1.00
C LEU A 17 6.56 -63.99 1.56
N ARG A 18 7.78 -64.56 1.43
CA ARG A 18 9.15 -63.99 1.39
C ARG A 18 9.39 -62.51 1.76
N ALA A 19 10.16 -62.32 2.83
CA ALA A 19 11.21 -61.29 2.94
C ALA A 19 12.44 -61.92 3.63
N ASN A 20 13.66 -61.45 3.33
CA ASN A 20 14.89 -61.97 3.93
C ASN A 20 15.82 -60.79 4.32
N HIS A 21 16.53 -60.92 5.45
CA HIS A 21 17.54 -59.93 5.89
C HIS A 21 18.94 -60.55 5.78
N GLY A 22 19.94 -59.71 5.50
CA GLY A 22 21.36 -60.06 5.52
C GLY A 22 22.22 -58.80 5.47
N SER A 23 23.24 -58.68 6.32
CA SER A 23 23.93 -57.41 6.58
C SER A 23 25.40 -57.39 6.18
N ARG A 24 25.88 -56.20 5.77
CA ARG A 24 27.27 -55.70 5.81
C ARG A 24 28.37 -56.55 5.13
N ALA A 25 29.00 -55.98 4.10
CA ALA A 25 30.41 -55.51 4.19
C ALA A 25 30.82 -54.66 2.97
N LEU A 26 31.89 -53.87 3.15
CA LEU A 26 32.53 -52.98 2.18
C LEU A 26 33.00 -53.69 0.90
N PHE A 27 32.81 -53.06 -0.26
CA PHE A 27 33.70 -53.18 -1.42
C PHE A 27 33.70 -51.88 -2.24
N TRP A 28 34.87 -51.50 -2.78
CA TRP A 28 34.99 -50.37 -3.70
C TRP A 28 34.22 -50.62 -5.01
N ARG A 29 33.64 -49.55 -5.59
CA ARG A 29 33.36 -49.48 -7.03
C ARG A 29 33.97 -48.20 -7.61
N LYS A 30 34.36 -48.30 -8.88
CA LYS A 30 35.23 -47.34 -9.56
C LYS A 30 34.43 -46.14 -10.06
N PHE A 31 35.01 -44.94 -10.00
CA PHE A 31 34.60 -43.88 -10.91
C PHE A 31 34.90 -44.31 -12.34
N HIS A 32 33.89 -44.29 -13.20
CA HIS A 32 34.09 -44.31 -14.65
C HIS A 32 34.10 -42.86 -15.12
N ALA A 33 35.12 -42.48 -15.89
CA ALA A 33 35.18 -41.17 -16.52
C ALA A 33 34.36 -41.22 -17.82
N SER A 34 33.31 -40.40 -17.89
CA SER A 34 32.61 -40.13 -19.15
C SER A 34 33.48 -39.25 -20.05
N THR A 35 33.40 -39.46 -21.37
CA THR A 35 33.95 -38.52 -22.35
C THR A 35 33.24 -37.18 -22.26
N ARG A 36 33.96 -36.07 -22.46
CA ARG A 36 33.34 -34.74 -22.59
C ARG A 36 32.51 -34.68 -23.87
N CYS A 37 31.27 -34.22 -23.74
CA CYS A 37 30.53 -33.63 -24.84
C CYS A 37 30.51 -32.12 -24.58
N ASP A 38 31.27 -31.39 -25.39
CA ASP A 38 31.30 -29.93 -25.40
C ASP A 38 30.07 -29.42 -26.20
N VAL A 39 29.31 -28.45 -25.66
CA VAL A 39 28.01 -28.02 -26.20
C VAL A 39 28.08 -26.57 -26.66
N VAL A 40 28.15 -26.40 -27.97
CA VAL A 40 28.19 -25.09 -28.64
C VAL A 40 26.78 -24.53 -28.80
N LYS A 41 26.53 -23.33 -28.26
CA LYS A 41 25.28 -22.57 -28.43
C LYS A 41 25.53 -21.30 -29.24
N PRO A 42 24.70 -20.98 -30.25
CA PRO A 42 24.72 -19.68 -30.90
C PRO A 42 24.13 -18.62 -29.99
N PHE A 43 24.87 -17.54 -29.74
CA PHE A 43 24.35 -16.31 -29.14
C PHE A 43 23.82 -15.41 -30.26
N LEU A 44 22.55 -15.03 -30.16
CA LEU A 44 21.87 -14.16 -31.14
C LEU A 44 22.05 -12.68 -30.78
N LEU A 45 22.18 -11.81 -31.78
CA LEU A 45 22.15 -10.37 -31.56
C LEU A 45 20.78 -9.94 -31.03
N ALA A 46 20.74 -9.39 -29.81
CA ALA A 46 19.54 -8.86 -29.18
C ALA A 46 19.13 -7.50 -29.78
N ASP A 47 17.87 -7.11 -29.60
CA ASP A 47 17.38 -5.78 -30.00
C ASP A 47 18.05 -4.68 -29.17
N ILE A 48 18.53 -3.65 -29.86
CA ILE A 48 19.34 -2.54 -29.33
C ILE A 48 18.46 -1.30 -29.08
N GLY A 49 17.24 -1.24 -29.64
CA GLY A 49 16.28 -0.17 -29.41
C GLY A 49 15.12 -0.18 -30.40
N GLU A 50 13.95 0.30 -29.97
CA GLU A 50 12.68 0.21 -30.71
C GLU A 50 12.81 0.57 -32.20
N GLY A 51 12.77 -0.46 -33.06
CA GLY A 51 12.78 -0.32 -34.52
C GLY A 51 14.13 -0.46 -35.22
N ILE A 52 15.21 -0.87 -34.55
CA ILE A 52 16.54 -1.06 -35.17
C ILE A 52 16.68 -2.50 -35.70
N THR A 53 16.57 -2.67 -37.02
CA THR A 53 16.64 -3.99 -37.69
C THR A 53 18.05 -4.48 -37.99
N GLU A 54 19.02 -3.58 -38.08
CA GLU A 54 20.41 -3.86 -38.43
C GLU A 54 21.36 -2.85 -37.76
N CYS A 55 22.61 -3.25 -37.53
CA CYS A 55 23.66 -2.42 -36.95
C CYS A 55 25.03 -2.81 -37.52
N GLN A 56 25.97 -1.88 -37.57
CA GLN A 56 27.32 -2.14 -38.05
C GLN A 56 28.20 -2.64 -36.90
N LEU A 57 28.99 -3.68 -37.13
CA LEU A 57 29.97 -4.16 -36.16
C LEU A 57 31.26 -3.33 -36.24
N ILE A 58 31.62 -2.63 -35.16
CA ILE A 58 32.81 -1.77 -35.15
C ILE A 58 34.08 -2.55 -34.76
N GLN A 59 34.00 -3.36 -33.70
CA GLN A 59 35.16 -4.15 -33.24
C GLN A 59 34.75 -5.37 -32.42
N TRP A 60 35.50 -6.47 -32.58
CA TRP A 60 35.49 -7.62 -31.65
C TRP A 60 36.55 -7.41 -30.55
N PHE A 61 36.16 -7.61 -29.30
CA PHE A 61 37.09 -7.65 -28.15
C PHE A 61 37.64 -9.05 -27.88
N VAL A 62 37.18 -10.05 -28.64
CA VAL A 62 37.42 -11.49 -28.44
C VAL A 62 37.72 -12.19 -29.76
N GLN A 63 38.35 -13.37 -29.70
CA GLN A 63 38.74 -14.15 -30.88
C GLN A 63 38.33 -15.63 -30.75
N PRO A 64 38.16 -16.38 -31.85
CA PRO A 64 37.94 -17.83 -31.80
C PRO A 64 39.03 -18.55 -30.98
N GLY A 65 38.59 -19.38 -30.03
CA GLY A 65 39.44 -20.05 -29.05
C GLY A 65 39.61 -19.29 -27.71
N ALA A 66 39.19 -18.03 -27.62
CA ALA A 66 39.18 -17.30 -26.35
C ALA A 66 38.12 -17.85 -25.38
N ARG A 67 38.48 -17.90 -24.09
CA ARG A 67 37.52 -18.15 -22.99
C ARG A 67 36.95 -16.82 -22.51
N VAL A 68 35.64 -16.77 -22.31
CA VAL A 68 34.90 -15.63 -21.76
C VAL A 68 34.11 -16.07 -20.53
N GLU A 69 33.95 -15.16 -19.57
CA GLU A 69 33.06 -15.30 -18.42
C GLU A 69 31.78 -14.45 -18.63
N GLN A 70 30.73 -14.72 -17.85
CA GLN A 70 29.48 -13.98 -17.94
C GLN A 70 29.70 -12.47 -17.70
N PHE A 71 29.10 -11.64 -18.55
CA PHE A 71 29.24 -10.19 -18.64
C PHE A 71 30.59 -9.65 -19.19
N ASP A 72 31.51 -10.50 -19.66
CA ASP A 72 32.67 -10.03 -20.46
C ASP A 72 32.23 -9.37 -21.76
N LYS A 73 32.95 -8.34 -22.21
CA LYS A 73 32.67 -7.65 -23.49
C LYS A 73 33.05 -8.54 -24.66
N ILE A 74 32.13 -8.69 -25.61
CA ILE A 74 32.31 -9.48 -26.83
C ILE A 74 32.62 -8.55 -28.02
N CYS A 75 31.81 -7.53 -28.25
CA CYS A 75 32.00 -6.59 -29.35
C CYS A 75 31.35 -5.23 -29.08
N GLU A 76 31.69 -4.25 -29.90
CA GLU A 76 31.00 -2.97 -30.01
C GLU A 76 30.29 -2.88 -31.36
N VAL A 77 29.01 -2.50 -31.34
CA VAL A 77 28.15 -2.31 -32.51
C VAL A 77 27.62 -0.88 -32.55
N GLN A 78 27.47 -0.31 -33.74
CA GLN A 78 26.96 1.03 -33.96
C GLN A 78 25.66 1.00 -34.77
N SER A 79 24.70 1.79 -34.30
CA SER A 79 23.42 2.08 -34.97
C SER A 79 23.38 3.52 -35.45
N ASP A 80 22.29 3.89 -36.13
CA ASP A 80 21.99 5.27 -36.53
C ASP A 80 21.83 6.25 -35.34
N LYS A 81 21.68 5.74 -34.11
CA LYS A 81 21.37 6.53 -32.90
C LYS A 81 22.42 6.41 -31.79
N ALA A 82 23.13 5.29 -31.68
CA ALA A 82 24.11 5.04 -30.61
C ALA A 82 25.09 3.90 -30.95
N SER A 83 26.28 3.94 -30.35
CA SER A 83 27.18 2.77 -30.21
C SER A 83 26.92 2.07 -28.88
N VAL A 84 26.94 0.73 -28.88
CA VAL A 84 26.60 -0.12 -27.73
C VAL A 84 27.56 -1.31 -27.64
N GLU A 85 28.02 -1.61 -26.43
CA GLU A 85 28.88 -2.77 -26.15
C GLU A 85 28.03 -4.00 -25.81
N ILE A 86 28.22 -5.09 -26.54
CA ILE A 86 27.56 -6.38 -26.31
C ILE A 86 28.42 -7.25 -25.38
N THR A 87 27.80 -7.89 -24.39
CA THR A 87 28.47 -8.72 -23.37
C THR A 87 28.00 -10.17 -23.38
N SER A 88 28.82 -11.09 -22.86
CA SER A 88 28.52 -12.53 -22.86
C SER A 88 27.40 -12.91 -21.88
N PRO A 89 26.35 -13.63 -22.31
CA PRO A 89 25.33 -14.16 -21.40
C PRO A 89 25.79 -15.43 -20.65
N PHE A 90 26.90 -16.06 -21.02
CA PHE A 90 27.35 -17.35 -20.47
C PHE A 90 28.88 -17.44 -20.32
N ASP A 91 29.33 -18.25 -19.36
CA ASP A 91 30.74 -18.70 -19.31
C ASP A 91 31.01 -19.73 -20.41
N GLY A 92 32.09 -19.59 -21.18
CA GLY A 92 32.40 -20.54 -22.23
C GLY A 92 33.65 -20.24 -23.06
N VAL A 93 33.82 -21.01 -24.15
CA VAL A 93 34.89 -20.79 -25.14
C VAL A 93 34.28 -20.49 -26.50
N ILE A 94 34.70 -19.39 -27.12
CA ILE A 94 34.20 -18.97 -28.43
C ILE A 94 34.73 -19.92 -29.50
N LYS A 95 33.84 -20.47 -30.34
CA LYS A 95 34.20 -21.35 -31.47
C LYS A 95 34.25 -20.61 -32.80
N LYS A 96 33.30 -19.70 -33.04
CA LYS A 96 33.11 -19.02 -34.32
C LYS A 96 32.48 -17.64 -34.12
N LEU A 97 32.98 -16.66 -34.85
CA LEU A 97 32.35 -15.36 -35.09
C LEU A 97 31.63 -15.44 -36.45
N HIS A 98 30.45 -14.83 -36.59
CA HIS A 98 29.66 -14.90 -37.84
C HIS A 98 29.78 -13.66 -38.74
N TYR A 99 30.50 -12.63 -38.30
CA TYR A 99 30.66 -11.33 -38.97
C TYR A 99 32.12 -10.84 -38.82
N GLU A 100 32.66 -10.21 -39.86
CA GLU A 100 33.92 -9.47 -39.82
C GLU A 100 33.69 -8.04 -39.28
N PRO A 101 34.72 -7.31 -38.82
CA PRO A 101 34.60 -5.86 -38.57
C PRO A 101 34.09 -5.11 -39.81
N ASP A 102 33.37 -4.02 -39.57
CA ASP A 102 32.61 -3.22 -40.55
C ASP A 102 31.39 -3.90 -41.21
N ASP A 103 31.11 -5.19 -40.99
CA ASP A 103 29.89 -5.87 -41.48
C ASP A 103 28.59 -5.37 -40.83
N MET A 104 27.48 -5.50 -41.55
CA MET A 104 26.12 -5.26 -41.05
C MET A 104 25.53 -6.53 -40.40
N ALA A 105 25.42 -6.51 -39.07
CA ALA A 105 24.77 -7.55 -38.28
C ALA A 105 23.25 -7.28 -38.14
N ILE A 106 22.44 -8.33 -38.26
CA ILE A 106 20.97 -8.24 -38.29
C ILE A 106 20.39 -8.76 -36.97
N THR A 107 19.50 -7.98 -36.36
CA THR A 107 18.84 -8.30 -35.09
C THR A 107 18.16 -9.68 -35.15
N GLY A 108 18.41 -10.52 -34.16
CA GLY A 108 17.89 -11.90 -34.07
C GLY A 108 18.69 -12.98 -34.81
N LYS A 109 19.77 -12.65 -35.52
CA LYS A 109 20.67 -13.65 -36.13
C LYS A 109 21.85 -14.03 -35.21
N PRO A 110 22.48 -15.21 -35.41
CA PRO A 110 23.68 -15.61 -34.65
C PRO A 110 24.84 -14.63 -34.83
N LEU A 111 25.36 -14.13 -33.71
CA LEU A 111 26.48 -13.20 -33.63
C LEU A 111 27.80 -13.97 -33.38
N VAL A 112 27.78 -14.89 -32.41
CA VAL A 112 28.94 -15.71 -32.00
C VAL A 112 28.49 -17.06 -31.42
N ASP A 113 29.26 -18.12 -31.71
CA ASP A 113 29.05 -19.47 -31.17
C ASP A 113 29.92 -19.72 -29.94
N ILE A 114 29.30 -20.05 -28.79
CA ILE A 114 29.98 -20.20 -27.48
C ILE A 114 29.77 -21.63 -26.93
N ASP A 115 30.85 -22.27 -26.51
CA ASP A 115 30.89 -23.63 -25.95
C ASP A 115 30.83 -23.65 -24.42
N ILE A 116 29.83 -24.34 -23.86
CA ILE A 116 29.42 -24.25 -22.44
C ILE A 116 29.36 -25.66 -21.82
N GLN A 117 29.97 -25.85 -20.64
CA GLN A 117 30.18 -27.18 -20.04
C GLN A 117 29.15 -27.56 -18.95
N GLY A 118 27.93 -27.92 -19.38
CA GLY A 118 26.91 -28.66 -18.61
C GLY A 118 26.10 -27.83 -17.58
N GLU A 119 24.85 -28.15 -17.23
CA GLU A 119 23.90 -29.16 -17.75
C GLU A 119 22.56 -28.48 -18.11
N LEU A 120 21.81 -29.06 -19.06
CA LEU A 120 20.34 -29.14 -19.02
C LEU A 120 19.89 -30.33 -19.88
N SER A 121 18.67 -30.84 -19.64
CA SER A 121 18.29 -32.21 -19.97
C SER A 121 17.30 -32.33 -21.15
N GLU A 122 17.00 -33.58 -21.53
CA GLU A 122 16.15 -33.96 -22.68
C GLU A 122 14.75 -33.33 -22.67
N ALA A 123 14.26 -32.82 -21.52
CA ALA A 123 12.99 -32.11 -21.40
C ALA A 123 12.90 -30.80 -22.22
N ASP A 124 14.03 -30.22 -22.65
CA ASP A 124 14.04 -29.07 -23.56
C ASP A 124 14.11 -29.46 -25.05
N LEU A 125 14.37 -30.74 -25.38
CA LEU A 125 14.25 -31.27 -26.74
C LEU A 125 12.79 -31.58 -27.12
N GLU A 126 11.96 -31.98 -26.16
CA GLU A 126 10.56 -32.37 -26.41
C GLU A 126 9.61 -31.19 -26.67
N LYS A 127 10.04 -29.94 -26.49
CA LYS A 127 9.25 -28.74 -26.86
C LYS A 127 9.21 -28.45 -28.37
N LEU A 128 9.79 -29.32 -29.20
CA LEU A 128 9.90 -29.16 -30.65
C LEU A 128 9.34 -30.37 -31.45
N GLY A 129 8.32 -31.04 -30.92
CA GLY A 129 7.48 -32.00 -31.68
C GLY A 129 6.01 -31.92 -31.27
N GLY A 130 5.04 -32.39 -32.06
CA GLY A 130 5.13 -32.99 -33.41
C GLY A 130 4.66 -32.05 -34.54
N THR A 131 4.25 -32.55 -35.71
CA THR A 131 3.80 -33.93 -36.04
C THR A 131 4.22 -34.42 -37.43
N GLU A 132 4.62 -35.70 -37.48
CA GLU A 132 4.30 -36.74 -38.49
C GLU A 132 4.24 -36.41 -39.99
N GLY A 133 4.97 -37.22 -40.78
CA GLY A 133 4.83 -37.29 -42.25
C GLY A 133 5.96 -38.08 -42.93
N GLU A 134 5.73 -39.36 -43.22
CA GLU A 134 6.64 -40.17 -44.07
C GLU A 134 6.44 -39.85 -45.56
N GLY A 135 7.51 -39.91 -46.36
CA GLY A 135 7.44 -39.79 -47.82
C GLY A 135 8.77 -39.46 -48.49
N ASP A 136 9.34 -40.40 -49.23
CA ASP A 136 10.59 -40.25 -50.00
C ASP A 136 10.29 -40.00 -51.51
N GLU A 137 11.36 -39.90 -52.31
CA GLU A 137 11.44 -39.73 -53.77
C GLU A 137 11.28 -38.31 -54.35
N SER A 138 11.69 -38.17 -55.63
CA SER A 138 12.25 -36.93 -56.18
C SER A 138 11.95 -36.71 -57.68
N ALA A 139 12.24 -35.49 -58.16
CA ALA A 139 11.89 -34.94 -59.49
C ALA A 139 10.37 -34.68 -59.70
N SER A 140 9.92 -33.78 -60.59
CA SER A 140 10.56 -32.93 -61.61
C SER A 140 10.08 -31.46 -61.45
N LYS A 141 10.71 -30.38 -61.97
CA LYS A 141 10.80 -29.93 -63.38
C LYS A 141 9.42 -29.98 -64.12
N GLU A 142 8.99 -29.00 -64.92
CA GLU A 142 9.76 -28.04 -65.76
C GLU A 142 8.92 -26.85 -66.34
N GLN A 143 9.61 -25.83 -66.90
CA GLN A 143 9.17 -24.86 -67.95
C GLN A 143 7.99 -23.89 -67.63
N SER A 144 7.73 -22.75 -68.33
CA SER A 144 8.30 -22.06 -69.53
C SER A 144 8.27 -20.52 -69.34
N ARG A 145 9.19 -19.70 -69.90
CA ARG A 145 9.08 -18.90 -71.17
C ARG A 145 7.70 -18.22 -71.40
N GLU A 146 7.57 -16.95 -71.85
CA GLU A 146 8.41 -16.01 -72.64
C GLU A 146 8.17 -14.52 -72.22
N ARG A 147 9.09 -13.54 -72.44
CA ARG A 147 9.19 -12.54 -73.55
C ARG A 147 7.86 -11.91 -74.05
N SER A 148 7.75 -10.62 -74.41
CA SER A 148 8.62 -9.42 -74.27
C SER A 148 7.92 -8.12 -74.76
N SER A 149 8.40 -6.94 -74.33
CA SER A 149 8.38 -5.61 -75.02
C SER A 149 7.05 -4.95 -75.49
N GLY A 150 6.85 -3.67 -75.14
CA GLY A 150 5.86 -2.75 -75.74
C GLY A 150 5.85 -1.36 -75.08
N ASP A 151 5.74 -0.28 -75.86
CA ASP A 151 5.91 1.14 -75.47
C ASP A 151 4.61 2.00 -75.53
N GLN A 152 4.71 3.26 -75.06
CA GLN A 152 3.86 4.46 -75.34
C GLN A 152 2.51 4.57 -74.59
N GLU A 153 2.26 5.60 -73.75
CA GLU A 153 1.96 7.06 -73.97
C GLU A 153 0.45 7.35 -74.22
N LYS A 154 -0.21 8.45 -73.79
CA LYS A 154 0.13 9.79 -73.19
C LYS A 154 -1.13 10.32 -72.43
N GLU A 155 -1.30 11.52 -71.83
CA GLU A 155 -0.55 12.80 -71.70
C GLU A 155 -0.11 13.05 -70.22
N GLY A 156 -0.23 14.17 -69.46
CA GLY A 156 -0.75 15.55 -69.58
C GLY A 156 -1.25 16.07 -68.21
N MET A 157 -1.16 17.34 -67.74
CA MET A 157 -0.57 18.61 -68.21
C MET A 157 -0.22 19.54 -67.00
N SER A 158 0.91 20.27 -67.09
CA SER A 158 1.35 21.57 -66.46
C SER A 158 1.14 21.87 -64.94
N ASP A 159 1.94 22.70 -64.23
CA ASP A 159 2.93 23.75 -64.59
C ASP A 159 4.14 23.88 -63.62
N GLN A 160 5.35 24.14 -64.17
CA GLN A 160 6.47 25.08 -63.77
C GLN A 160 7.04 25.08 -62.31
N GLN A 161 8.33 25.40 -62.00
CA GLN A 161 9.41 26.13 -62.72
C GLN A 161 10.86 25.83 -62.15
N GLU A 162 11.92 25.93 -62.99
CA GLU A 162 13.41 26.16 -62.80
C GLU A 162 14.18 25.68 -61.51
N GLN A 163 15.29 24.90 -61.52
CA GLN A 163 16.70 25.05 -62.06
C GLN A 163 17.61 26.05 -61.25
N ILE A 164 18.95 25.89 -60.99
CA ILE A 164 20.13 25.20 -61.61
C ILE A 164 21.16 24.71 -60.51
N GLU A 165 22.05 23.74 -60.80
CA GLU A 165 23.28 23.35 -60.03
C GLU A 165 24.62 23.75 -60.71
N ALA A 166 25.72 23.97 -59.97
CA ALA A 166 27.13 23.98 -60.48
C ALA A 166 28.21 23.92 -59.35
N GLU A 167 29.48 23.60 -59.70
CA GLU A 167 30.56 23.17 -58.78
C GLU A 167 31.88 24.01 -58.79
N CYS A 168 32.54 24.06 -57.60
CA CYS A 168 33.98 23.86 -57.29
C CYS A 168 35.18 24.76 -57.78
N VAL A 169 36.26 24.69 -56.96
CA VAL A 169 37.71 24.99 -57.16
C VAL A 169 38.26 26.44 -57.22
N GLY A 170 39.33 26.75 -56.44
CA GLY A 170 40.34 27.77 -56.82
C GLY A 170 41.13 28.48 -55.69
N ALA A 171 42.46 28.62 -55.85
CA ALA A 171 43.39 29.39 -54.98
C ALA A 171 43.48 30.90 -55.39
N GLU A 172 44.30 31.83 -54.87
CA GLU A 172 45.62 31.77 -54.18
C GLU A 172 46.02 33.13 -53.50
N HIS A 173 47.14 33.13 -52.74
CA HIS A 173 48.06 34.26 -52.42
C HIS A 173 47.83 35.20 -51.20
N VAL A 174 48.85 36.04 -50.90
CA VAL A 174 49.24 36.51 -49.54
C VAL A 174 49.34 38.07 -49.40
N PRO A 175 50.00 38.75 -48.41
CA PRO A 175 49.42 39.87 -47.64
C PRO A 175 49.97 41.28 -48.07
N PRO A 176 49.62 42.45 -47.45
CA PRO A 176 50.08 42.83 -46.09
C PRO A 176 49.15 43.76 -45.25
N GLU A 177 49.58 44.07 -44.03
CA GLU A 177 49.12 45.19 -43.18
C GLU A 177 49.62 46.56 -43.74
N PRO A 178 49.01 47.73 -43.43
CA PRO A 178 49.37 48.44 -42.19
C PRO A 178 48.29 49.38 -41.56
N SER A 179 48.61 49.86 -40.35
CA SER A 179 47.81 50.76 -39.49
C SER A 179 47.77 52.26 -39.86
N LYS A 180 46.84 53.01 -39.23
CA LYS A 180 47.13 54.33 -38.61
C LYS A 180 46.08 54.84 -37.61
N GLN A 181 46.55 55.57 -36.59
CA GLN A 181 45.76 56.35 -35.61
C GLN A 181 45.67 57.85 -36.04
N PRO A 182 45.07 58.76 -35.24
CA PRO A 182 45.86 59.43 -34.19
C PRO A 182 45.10 59.69 -32.86
N SER A 183 45.79 60.29 -31.88
CA SER A 183 45.34 60.53 -30.50
C SER A 183 45.78 61.91 -29.97
N SER A 184 45.36 62.29 -28.76
CA SER A 184 46.01 63.37 -27.97
C SER A 184 45.79 63.22 -26.45
N GLN A 185 46.75 63.75 -25.67
CA GLN A 185 46.77 63.92 -24.19
C GLN A 185 47.29 65.36 -23.88
N PRO A 186 47.40 65.87 -22.62
CA PRO A 186 48.57 65.56 -21.77
C PRO A 186 48.48 65.76 -20.21
N GLN A 187 49.25 64.97 -19.43
CA GLN A 187 50.14 65.37 -18.27
C GLN A 187 49.56 66.09 -16.99
N GLN A 188 50.15 66.11 -15.76
CA GLN A 188 51.30 65.43 -15.10
C GLN A 188 51.28 65.55 -13.54
N SER A 189 51.89 64.57 -12.83
CA SER A 189 52.82 64.61 -11.63
C SER A 189 52.66 65.63 -10.45
N PRO A 190 53.11 65.33 -9.18
CA PRO A 190 54.31 64.54 -8.82
C PRO A 190 54.19 63.55 -7.61
N ARG A 191 55.36 63.10 -7.09
CA ARG A 191 55.58 61.90 -6.23
C ARG A 191 55.60 62.16 -4.71
N LEU A 192 55.41 61.08 -3.92
CA LEU A 192 56.41 60.61 -2.94
C LEU A 192 56.20 59.11 -2.59
N SER A 193 57.14 58.48 -1.87
CA SER A 193 57.34 57.01 -1.86
C SER A 193 57.39 56.34 -0.48
N LYS A 194 57.02 55.04 -0.42
CA LYS A 194 57.63 54.03 0.46
C LYS A 194 57.28 52.60 0.03
N ASP A 195 58.21 51.67 0.25
CA ASP A 195 58.09 50.25 -0.07
C ASP A 195 57.00 49.53 0.72
N ASN A 196 56.33 48.54 0.11
CA ASN A 196 55.44 47.61 0.81
C ASN A 196 55.89 46.15 0.62
N LYS A 197 57.07 45.81 1.18
CA LYS A 197 57.62 44.44 1.22
C LYS A 197 56.98 43.62 2.35
N GLY A 198 55.68 43.32 2.23
CA GLY A 198 54.93 42.50 3.20
C GLY A 198 54.29 41.22 2.63
N SER A 199 53.80 41.24 1.39
CA SER A 199 52.93 40.16 0.85
C SER A 199 53.67 38.90 0.34
N LEU A 200 54.96 38.70 0.66
CA LEU A 200 55.71 37.51 0.27
C LEU A 200 55.78 36.49 1.42
N ALA A 201 55.02 35.41 1.28
CA ALA A 201 55.05 34.22 2.13
C ALA A 201 54.59 33.00 1.31
N THR A 202 55.12 31.81 1.60
CA THR A 202 54.70 30.56 0.94
C THR A 202 53.32 30.09 1.46
N PRO A 203 52.58 29.23 0.72
CA PRO A 203 51.27 28.75 1.15
C PRO A 203 51.26 28.11 2.55
N ALA A 204 52.30 27.34 2.90
CA ALA A 204 52.46 26.74 4.22
C ALA A 204 52.61 27.78 5.34
N VAL A 205 53.33 28.88 5.10
CA VAL A 205 53.46 29.99 6.07
C VAL A 205 52.16 30.78 6.17
N ARG A 206 51.47 31.05 5.06
CA ARG A 206 50.14 31.68 5.06
C ARG A 206 49.09 30.83 5.80
N HIS A 207 49.16 29.50 5.71
CA HIS A 207 48.30 28.60 6.50
C HIS A 207 48.61 28.71 7.99
N LEU A 208 49.89 28.74 8.39
CA LEU A 208 50.31 28.84 9.78
C LEU A 208 49.92 30.19 10.43
N ILE A 209 50.02 31.28 9.66
CA ILE A 209 49.57 32.62 10.06
C ILE A 209 48.05 32.63 10.31
N LYS A 210 47.27 31.95 9.45
CA LYS A 210 45.81 31.79 9.61
C LYS A 210 45.41 30.83 10.73
N GLU A 211 46.26 29.86 11.07
CA GLU A 211 46.06 28.92 12.19
C GLU A 211 46.28 29.59 13.56
N HIS A 212 47.12 30.63 13.61
CA HIS A 212 47.40 31.44 14.80
C HIS A 212 46.71 32.82 14.81
N ASP A 213 45.82 33.09 13.84
CA ASP A 213 45.07 34.35 13.65
C ASP A 213 45.93 35.64 13.72
N LEU A 214 47.11 35.59 13.09
CA LEU A 214 48.03 36.73 13.01
C LEU A 214 47.86 37.51 11.70
N ASN A 215 48.16 38.82 11.73
CA ASN A 215 48.34 39.58 10.50
C ASN A 215 49.78 39.41 9.98
N ILE A 216 49.92 39.06 8.69
CA ILE A 216 51.22 38.91 8.01
C ILE A 216 52.05 40.21 8.06
N ASP A 217 51.40 41.37 7.93
CA ASP A 217 52.08 42.68 7.93
C ASP A 217 52.67 43.08 9.30
N ALA A 218 52.35 42.33 10.37
CA ALA A 218 52.90 42.51 11.71
C ALA A 218 54.13 41.63 12.00
N ILE A 219 54.52 40.74 11.07
CA ILE A 219 55.60 39.77 11.24
C ILE A 219 56.80 40.17 10.38
N ASN A 220 57.89 40.62 11.00
CA ASN A 220 59.13 40.94 10.30
C ASN A 220 59.73 39.67 9.67
N GLY A 221 59.65 39.55 8.35
CA GLY A 221 60.20 38.43 7.60
C GLY A 221 61.72 38.48 7.47
N THR A 222 62.40 37.41 7.86
CA THR A 222 63.88 37.29 7.79
C THR A 222 64.37 36.63 6.50
N GLY A 223 63.46 36.18 5.63
CA GLY A 223 63.78 35.53 4.37
C GLY A 223 64.23 36.47 3.25
N LYS A 224 64.85 35.89 2.23
CA LYS A 224 65.28 36.60 1.01
C LYS A 224 64.14 37.45 0.43
N ASP A 225 64.47 38.67 0.03
CA ASP A 225 63.57 39.69 -0.51
C ASP A 225 62.49 40.22 0.48
N GLY A 226 62.63 39.94 1.78
CA GLY A 226 61.68 40.35 2.83
C GLY A 226 60.57 39.33 3.07
N ARG A 227 60.78 38.07 2.67
CA ARG A 227 59.78 37.00 2.77
C ARG A 227 59.63 36.51 4.22
N VAL A 228 58.40 36.40 4.71
CA VAL A 228 58.11 35.83 6.04
C VAL A 228 58.36 34.31 6.00
N MET A 229 59.16 33.82 6.95
CA MET A 229 59.48 32.40 7.10
C MET A 229 58.77 31.79 8.32
N LYS A 230 58.77 30.45 8.44
CA LYS A 230 58.02 29.73 9.49
C LYS A 230 58.54 30.08 10.89
N GLU A 231 59.84 30.30 10.99
CA GLU A 231 60.58 30.66 12.19
C GLU A 231 60.15 32.04 12.70
N ASP A 232 59.80 32.97 11.80
CA ASP A 232 59.37 34.33 12.16
C ASP A 232 57.97 34.33 12.78
N VAL A 233 57.06 33.50 12.23
CA VAL A 233 55.70 33.32 12.79
C VAL A 233 55.77 32.74 14.20
N HIS A 234 56.55 31.66 14.40
CA HIS A 234 56.72 31.07 15.74
C HIS A 234 57.41 32.03 16.74
N ARG A 235 58.34 32.87 16.27
CA ARG A 235 58.98 33.93 17.08
C ARG A 235 58.00 35.02 17.51
N HIS A 236 57.06 35.38 16.64
CA HIS A 236 56.00 36.35 16.96
C HIS A 236 54.99 35.77 17.97
N VAL A 237 54.50 34.54 17.74
CA VAL A 237 53.59 33.84 18.67
C VAL A 237 54.19 33.72 20.08
N SER A 238 55.49 33.40 20.18
CA SER A 238 56.17 33.20 21.48
C SER A 238 56.51 34.51 22.23
N GLN A 239 56.21 35.68 21.67
CA GLN A 239 56.44 37.00 22.31
C GLN A 239 55.15 37.77 22.64
N GLY A 240 54.00 37.38 22.08
CA GLY A 240 52.73 38.12 22.16
C GLY A 240 51.95 38.04 23.48
N GLY A 241 52.59 38.34 24.63
CA GLY A 241 51.99 38.13 25.95
C GLY A 241 52.18 39.26 26.98
N ARG A 242 51.54 40.43 26.81
CA ARG A 242 51.33 41.46 27.86
C ARG A 242 50.17 42.43 27.53
N GLN A 243 49.61 43.04 28.58
CA GLN A 243 48.40 43.91 28.63
C GLN A 243 48.74 45.42 28.38
N PRO A 244 47.85 46.45 28.48
CA PRO A 244 46.45 46.50 28.99
C PRO A 244 45.44 47.40 28.20
N GLN A 245 44.29 47.72 28.82
CA GLN A 245 43.14 48.48 28.30
C GLN A 245 43.21 50.00 28.56
N SER A 246 42.40 50.80 27.83
CA SER A 246 41.92 52.13 28.24
C SER A 246 40.56 52.49 27.58
N GLN A 247 39.85 53.49 28.09
CA GLN A 247 38.41 53.76 27.84
C GLN A 247 38.12 55.15 27.25
N SER A 248 36.94 55.34 26.64
CA SER A 248 36.21 56.62 26.60
C SER A 248 34.69 56.39 26.41
N GLN A 249 33.85 57.34 26.84
CA GLN A 249 32.38 57.21 26.95
C GLN A 249 31.64 58.25 26.10
N GLN A 250 30.38 58.02 25.70
CA GLN A 250 29.22 58.83 26.15
C GLN A 250 27.82 58.37 25.66
N THR A 251 26.85 58.72 26.51
CA THR A 251 25.38 58.90 26.42
C THR A 251 24.75 59.27 25.05
N THR A 252 23.45 59.04 24.73
CA THR A 252 22.29 58.55 25.52
C THR A 252 21.14 58.00 24.63
N SER A 253 20.41 57.01 25.15
CA SER A 253 18.98 56.66 24.92
C SER A 253 18.27 56.99 23.59
N SER A 254 17.96 55.94 22.82
CA SER A 254 16.63 55.76 22.22
C SER A 254 16.25 54.27 22.22
N MET A 255 14.98 53.94 22.47
CA MET A 255 14.49 52.55 22.38
C MET A 255 14.11 52.22 20.94
N SER A 256 15.09 51.77 20.16
CA SER A 256 14.81 51.17 18.84
C SER A 256 14.43 49.69 18.99
N ALA A 257 13.68 49.16 18.01
CA ALA A 257 13.12 47.83 18.06
C ALA A 257 14.19 46.72 18.05
N ARG A 258 13.88 45.60 18.72
CA ARG A 258 14.64 44.36 18.64
C ARG A 258 14.73 43.92 17.17
N PRO A 259 15.94 43.79 16.57
CA PRO A 259 16.05 43.38 15.17
C PRO A 259 15.34 42.06 14.93
N ALA A 260 14.55 41.98 13.86
CA ALA A 260 14.02 40.72 13.39
C ALA A 260 15.20 39.85 12.94
N ALA A 261 15.42 38.72 13.62
CA ALA A 261 16.48 37.80 13.24
C ALA A 261 16.21 37.27 11.82
N SER A 262 17.10 37.58 10.88
CA SER A 262 17.03 37.03 9.53
C SER A 262 17.15 35.51 9.60
N ARG A 263 16.24 34.83 8.91
CA ARG A 263 16.28 33.37 8.74
C ARG A 263 17.08 33.04 7.49
N GLU A 264 18.35 33.39 7.52
CA GLU A 264 19.32 33.02 6.49
C GLU A 264 19.81 31.59 6.74
N ASP A 265 19.82 30.77 5.69
CA ASP A 265 20.30 29.39 5.77
C ASP A 265 21.82 29.35 5.95
N ARG A 266 22.23 29.11 7.19
CA ARG A 266 23.64 29.04 7.57
C ARG A 266 24.15 27.61 7.50
N ALA A 267 25.08 27.35 6.59
CA ALA A 267 25.92 26.16 6.65
C ALA A 267 26.74 26.16 7.96
N VAL A 268 26.43 25.22 8.86
CA VAL A 268 27.17 24.99 10.12
C VAL A 268 27.96 23.69 9.97
N PRO A 269 29.30 23.69 10.14
CA PRO A 269 30.08 22.46 10.09
C PRO A 269 29.66 21.53 11.24
N LEU A 270 29.53 20.24 10.96
CA LEU A 270 29.23 19.24 11.99
C LEU A 270 30.30 19.30 13.11
N THR A 271 29.84 19.33 14.36
CA THR A 271 30.74 19.17 15.51
C THR A 271 31.50 17.84 15.43
N ASN A 272 32.65 17.74 16.10
CA ASN A 272 33.44 16.50 16.12
C ASN A 272 32.61 15.27 16.53
N VAL A 273 31.65 15.42 17.46
CA VAL A 273 30.71 14.35 17.86
C VAL A 273 29.77 13.98 16.71
N GLN A 274 29.13 14.96 16.06
CA GLN A 274 28.24 14.72 14.92
C GLN A 274 28.98 14.11 13.72
N SER A 275 30.22 14.53 13.45
CA SER A 275 31.05 13.97 12.37
C SER A 275 31.42 12.51 12.60
N GLN A 276 31.72 12.12 13.85
CA GLN A 276 31.96 10.72 14.20
C GLN A 276 30.67 9.90 14.21
N MET A 277 29.56 10.47 14.69
CA MET A 277 28.23 9.83 14.65
C MET A 277 27.80 9.56 13.21
N PHE A 278 27.97 10.52 12.29
CA PHE A 278 27.72 10.35 10.86
C PHE A 278 28.51 9.16 10.30
N LYS A 279 29.84 9.16 10.48
CA LYS A 279 30.72 8.06 10.02
C LYS A 279 30.31 6.70 10.61
N ALA A 280 29.98 6.64 11.89
CA ALA A 280 29.59 5.40 12.56
C ALA A 280 28.23 4.87 12.06
N MET A 281 27.22 5.74 11.94
CA MET A 281 25.88 5.35 11.48
C MET A 281 25.87 4.98 10.00
N THR A 282 26.60 5.70 9.13
CA THR A 282 26.72 5.34 7.71
C THR A 282 27.35 3.95 7.52
N ARG A 283 28.38 3.57 8.29
CA ARG A 283 28.91 2.19 8.24
C ARG A 283 27.91 1.16 8.82
N SER A 284 27.19 1.54 9.87
CA SER A 284 26.22 0.66 10.54
C SER A 284 25.03 0.29 9.65
N LEU A 285 24.63 1.15 8.71
CA LEU A 285 23.58 0.86 7.72
C LEU A 285 23.96 -0.22 6.69
N ASN A 286 25.25 -0.59 6.58
CA ASN A 286 25.70 -1.71 5.74
C ASN A 286 25.58 -3.09 6.43
N ILE A 287 24.99 -3.14 7.62
CA ILE A 287 24.71 -4.38 8.36
C ILE A 287 23.29 -4.85 8.01
N PRO A 288 23.05 -6.12 7.62
CA PRO A 288 21.70 -6.64 7.46
C PRO A 288 20.99 -6.82 8.81
N HIS A 289 20.17 -5.85 9.23
CA HIS A 289 19.42 -5.90 10.50
C HIS A 289 18.24 -6.88 10.42
N PHE A 290 18.33 -8.02 11.11
CA PHE A 290 17.15 -8.78 11.52
C PHE A 290 16.42 -8.03 12.64
N LEU A 291 15.14 -7.69 12.46
CA LEU A 291 14.32 -6.99 13.45
C LEU A 291 13.34 -7.94 14.15
N TYR A 292 13.28 -7.90 15.47
CA TYR A 292 12.34 -8.69 16.27
C TYR A 292 11.80 -7.88 17.45
N SER A 293 10.49 -7.86 17.70
CA SER A 293 9.92 -7.18 18.88
C SER A 293 9.06 -8.12 19.70
N THR A 294 9.19 -8.04 21.02
CA THR A 294 8.35 -8.75 21.99
C THR A 294 7.91 -7.80 23.09
N SER A 295 6.71 -8.01 23.65
CA SER A 295 6.23 -7.27 24.82
C SER A 295 6.23 -8.13 26.07
N ALA A 296 6.55 -7.51 27.20
CA ALA A 296 6.69 -8.13 28.52
C ALA A 296 5.82 -7.42 29.56
N ASP A 297 5.24 -8.20 30.48
CA ASP A 297 4.54 -7.70 31.66
C ASP A 297 5.54 -7.21 32.73
N MET A 298 5.67 -5.88 32.86
CA MET A 298 6.55 -5.22 33.82
C MET A 298 5.92 -5.09 35.21
N SER A 299 4.68 -5.54 35.44
CA SER A 299 3.96 -5.32 36.70
C SER A 299 4.70 -5.93 37.91
N ALA A 300 5.31 -7.10 37.72
CA ALA A 300 6.15 -7.76 38.73
C ALA A 300 7.41 -6.93 39.04
N VAL A 301 8.15 -6.50 38.02
CA VAL A 301 9.33 -5.62 38.15
C VAL A 301 8.97 -4.28 38.78
N THR A 302 7.84 -3.64 38.42
CA THR A 302 7.40 -2.40 39.06
C THR A 302 7.13 -2.57 40.54
N ASN A 303 6.48 -3.66 40.94
CA ASN A 303 6.19 -3.94 42.35
C ASN A 303 7.47 -4.24 43.14
N LEU A 304 8.41 -5.02 42.57
CA LEU A 304 9.72 -5.25 43.17
C LEU A 304 10.55 -3.96 43.25
N ARG A 305 10.57 -3.15 42.20
CA ARG A 305 11.26 -1.84 42.14
C ARG A 305 10.74 -0.88 43.19
N LYS A 306 9.41 -0.81 43.41
CA LYS A 306 8.79 -0.01 44.48
C LYS A 306 9.28 -0.46 45.86
N ARG A 307 9.28 -1.78 46.14
CA ARG A 307 9.76 -2.35 47.42
C ARG A 307 11.25 -2.04 47.63
N LEU A 308 12.11 -2.34 46.66
CA LEU A 308 13.55 -2.11 46.76
C LEU A 308 13.90 -0.62 46.92
N SER A 309 13.20 0.28 46.20
CA SER A 309 13.39 1.73 46.32
C SER A 309 12.84 2.33 47.63
N ALA A 310 12.12 1.56 48.45
CA ALA A 310 11.73 1.95 49.80
C ALA A 310 12.74 1.47 50.87
N SER A 311 13.58 0.48 50.53
CA SER A 311 14.65 -0.03 51.39
C SER A 311 16.03 0.56 51.10
N THR A 312 16.15 1.55 50.21
CA THR A 312 17.42 2.22 49.88
C THR A 312 17.23 3.62 49.31
N ASP A 313 18.13 4.56 49.65
CA ASP A 313 18.16 5.93 49.10
C ASP A 313 18.53 6.00 47.60
N GLN A 314 18.79 4.86 46.96
CA GLN A 314 19.09 4.79 45.54
C GLN A 314 17.83 4.60 44.70
N LYS A 315 17.52 5.58 43.85
CA LYS A 315 16.40 5.53 42.90
C LYS A 315 16.64 4.47 41.81
N ILE A 316 16.12 3.26 42.00
CA ILE A 316 16.19 2.17 41.02
C ILE A 316 15.19 2.41 39.87
N THR A 317 15.65 2.24 38.63
CA THR A 317 14.86 2.36 37.38
C THR A 317 14.57 0.99 36.78
N HIS A 318 13.53 0.87 35.95
CA HIS A 318 13.22 -0.37 35.22
C HIS A 318 14.40 -0.85 34.34
N LEU A 319 15.14 0.09 33.76
CA LEU A 319 16.30 -0.19 32.89
C LEU A 319 17.40 -1.00 33.61
N ALA A 320 17.58 -0.85 34.93
CA ALA A 320 18.54 -1.67 35.69
C ALA A 320 18.13 -3.16 35.74
N PHE A 321 16.82 -3.45 35.78
CA PHE A 321 16.30 -4.82 35.67
C PHE A 321 16.46 -5.37 34.24
N ILE A 322 16.13 -4.55 33.22
CA ILE A 322 16.30 -4.94 31.81
C ILE A 322 17.77 -5.27 31.51
N MET A 323 18.72 -4.45 31.98
CA MET A 323 20.14 -4.75 31.85
C MET A 323 20.54 -6.06 32.55
N LYS A 324 20.02 -6.36 33.75
CA LYS A 324 20.33 -7.64 34.40
C LYS A 324 19.69 -8.83 33.66
N ALA A 325 18.45 -8.69 33.19
CA ALA A 325 17.75 -9.70 32.39
C ALA A 325 18.51 -10.03 31.08
N VAL A 326 18.88 -9.00 30.31
CA VAL A 326 19.70 -9.13 29.09
C VAL A 326 21.04 -9.78 29.43
N SER A 327 21.73 -9.33 30.49
CA SER A 327 22.99 -9.93 30.91
C SER A 327 22.87 -11.40 31.32
N ILE A 328 21.74 -11.84 31.89
CA ILE A 328 21.52 -13.26 32.22
C ILE A 328 21.17 -14.07 30.95
N ALA A 329 20.45 -13.48 30.00
CA ALA A 329 20.17 -14.12 28.72
C ALA A 329 21.45 -14.30 27.87
N LEU A 330 22.33 -13.30 27.79
CA LEU A 330 23.58 -13.36 27.03
C LEU A 330 24.57 -14.43 27.55
N MET A 331 24.49 -14.83 28.83
CA MET A 331 25.26 -16.01 29.33
C MET A 331 24.86 -17.31 28.62
N LYS A 332 23.59 -17.43 28.20
CA LYS A 332 23.06 -18.59 27.47
C LYS A 332 23.15 -18.40 25.95
N TYR A 333 23.10 -17.15 25.49
CA TYR A 333 23.09 -16.75 24.08
C TYR A 333 24.30 -15.85 23.76
N PRO A 334 25.55 -16.33 23.92
CA PRO A 334 26.76 -15.50 23.87
C PRO A 334 27.04 -14.92 22.48
N LEU A 335 26.44 -15.48 21.43
CA LEU A 335 26.51 -14.98 20.06
C LEU A 335 25.97 -13.54 19.92
N LEU A 336 24.94 -13.17 20.68
CA LEU A 336 24.41 -11.80 20.66
C LEU A 336 25.32 -10.78 21.37
N ASN A 337 26.32 -11.23 22.16
CA ASN A 337 27.37 -10.39 22.74
C ASN A 337 28.71 -10.49 21.96
N ALA A 338 28.70 -11.13 20.79
CA ALA A 338 29.89 -11.20 19.93
C ALA A 338 30.14 -9.87 19.20
N ALA A 339 31.37 -9.73 18.68
CA ALA A 339 31.72 -8.68 17.74
C ALA A 339 32.23 -9.29 16.43
N LEU A 340 31.79 -8.74 15.29
CA LEU A 340 32.18 -9.19 13.96
C LEU A 340 33.23 -8.24 13.37
N ASN A 341 34.37 -8.78 12.98
CA ASN A 341 35.49 -8.06 12.36
C ASN A 341 35.49 -8.33 10.86
N VAL A 342 35.08 -7.33 10.06
CA VAL A 342 34.96 -7.40 8.59
C VAL A 342 36.10 -6.68 7.85
N LYS A 343 37.23 -6.41 8.52
CA LYS A 343 38.37 -5.69 7.92
C LYS A 343 39.01 -6.41 6.73
N ASP A 344 38.98 -7.74 6.73
CA ASP A 344 39.22 -8.57 5.56
C ASP A 344 37.89 -9.20 5.15
N THR A 345 37.30 -8.72 4.05
CA THR A 345 36.02 -9.23 3.54
C THR A 345 36.12 -10.66 3.00
N LYS A 346 37.33 -11.17 2.75
CA LYS A 346 37.57 -12.57 2.34
C LYS A 346 37.78 -13.50 3.54
N LYS A 347 37.99 -12.96 4.75
CA LYS A 347 38.19 -13.69 6.02
C LYS A 347 37.56 -12.96 7.22
N PRO A 348 36.22 -12.87 7.29
CA PRO A 348 35.55 -12.27 8.44
C PRO A 348 35.81 -13.09 9.73
N GLU A 349 36.09 -12.41 10.83
CA GLU A 349 36.41 -13.01 12.13
C GLU A 349 35.34 -12.65 13.18
N LEU A 350 34.79 -13.66 13.86
CA LEU A 350 33.78 -13.47 14.91
C LEU A 350 34.40 -13.65 16.31
N THR A 351 34.52 -12.56 17.08
CA THR A 351 35.03 -12.61 18.46
C THR A 351 33.89 -12.61 19.47
N TYR A 352 33.61 -13.76 20.09
CA TYR A 352 32.74 -13.84 21.28
C TYR A 352 33.34 -13.03 22.44
N LYS A 353 32.51 -12.26 23.16
CA LYS A 353 32.96 -11.46 24.31
C LYS A 353 32.38 -12.05 25.60
N GLY A 354 33.26 -12.46 26.53
CA GLY A 354 32.86 -13.01 27.83
C GLY A 354 32.44 -11.95 28.86
N ALA A 355 32.84 -10.69 28.66
CA ALA A 355 32.39 -9.56 29.47
C ALA A 355 31.15 -8.89 28.83
N HIS A 356 30.15 -8.55 29.64
CA HIS A 356 28.95 -7.84 29.22
C HIS A 356 29.14 -6.35 29.52
N ASN A 357 29.66 -5.60 28.55
CA ASN A 357 29.86 -4.16 28.66
C ASN A 357 28.77 -3.45 27.86
N PHE A 358 27.78 -2.88 28.55
CA PHE A 358 26.60 -2.32 27.89
C PHE A 358 26.76 -0.83 27.65
N GLY A 359 26.72 -0.43 26.38
CA GLY A 359 26.50 0.96 25.99
C GLY A 359 25.07 1.36 26.31
N ILE A 360 24.88 2.52 26.94
CA ILE A 360 23.54 3.07 27.25
C ILE A 360 23.44 4.45 26.60
N ALA A 361 22.44 4.66 25.74
CA ALA A 361 22.19 5.97 25.16
C ALA A 361 21.65 6.94 26.22
N ILE A 362 22.31 8.09 26.41
CA ILE A 362 21.95 9.15 27.35
C ILE A 362 21.87 10.48 26.59
N ASP A 363 20.73 11.14 26.69
CA ASP A 363 20.52 12.50 26.19
C ASP A 363 21.21 13.54 27.11
N THR A 364 21.89 14.51 26.50
CA THR A 364 22.62 15.59 27.21
C THR A 364 22.51 16.91 26.44
N PRO A 365 22.72 18.07 27.10
CA PRO A 365 22.75 19.37 26.41
C PRO A 365 23.80 19.51 25.30
N SER A 366 24.78 18.60 25.23
CA SER A 366 25.80 18.54 24.17
C SER A 366 25.52 17.47 23.10
N GLY A 367 24.33 16.86 23.13
CA GLY A 367 23.89 15.79 22.23
C GLY A 367 23.84 14.41 22.89
N LEU A 368 23.51 13.39 22.10
CA LEU A 368 23.40 12.02 22.56
C LEU A 368 24.79 11.41 22.80
N LEU A 369 25.04 10.92 24.01
CA LEU A 369 26.27 10.21 24.39
C LEU A 369 25.96 8.76 24.78
N VAL A 370 26.91 7.84 24.56
CA VAL A 370 26.72 6.41 24.84
C VAL A 370 27.81 5.90 25.81
N PRO A 371 27.77 6.26 27.11
CA PRO A 371 28.68 5.69 28.10
C PRO A 371 28.43 4.19 28.32
N VAL A 372 29.49 3.50 28.74
CA VAL A 372 29.57 2.05 28.83
C VAL A 372 29.59 1.58 30.29
N VAL A 373 28.53 0.91 30.73
CA VAL A 373 28.53 0.20 32.02
C VAL A 373 29.24 -1.13 31.81
N LYS A 374 30.44 -1.25 32.40
CA LYS A 374 31.30 -2.43 32.25
C LYS A 374 30.94 -3.52 33.25
N ASN A 375 31.15 -4.78 32.86
CA ASN A 375 30.93 -5.99 33.66
C ASN A 375 29.52 -6.12 34.29
N VAL A 376 28.46 -5.92 33.50
CA VAL A 376 27.06 -6.03 33.94
C VAL A 376 26.72 -7.44 34.47
N GLN A 377 27.47 -8.46 34.05
CA GLN A 377 27.35 -9.82 34.58
C GLN A 377 27.64 -9.90 36.09
N ASP A 378 28.62 -9.14 36.58
CA ASP A 378 29.10 -9.20 37.97
C ASP A 378 28.34 -8.24 38.91
N LEU A 379 27.67 -7.23 38.35
CA LEU A 379 26.92 -6.23 39.14
C LEU A 379 25.56 -6.75 39.61
N SER A 380 25.17 -6.40 40.83
CA SER A 380 23.78 -6.54 41.30
C SER A 380 22.86 -5.50 40.64
N ILE A 381 21.53 -5.66 40.72
CA ILE A 381 20.57 -4.69 40.17
C ILE A 381 20.78 -3.28 40.79
N ALA A 382 21.12 -3.22 42.09
CA ALA A 382 21.51 -1.99 42.76
C ALA A 382 22.87 -1.45 42.26
N GLY A 383 23.86 -2.33 42.06
CA GLY A 383 25.17 -1.95 41.49
C GLY A 383 25.07 -1.37 40.07
N ILE A 384 24.20 -1.95 39.24
CA ILE A 384 23.86 -1.42 37.90
C ILE A 384 23.23 -0.02 38.05
N ALA A 385 22.20 0.14 38.90
CA ALA A 385 21.56 1.43 39.13
C ALA A 385 22.54 2.51 39.65
N ALA A 386 23.46 2.13 40.55
CA ALA A 386 24.51 3.02 41.05
C ALA A 386 25.47 3.48 39.94
N LYS A 387 25.97 2.55 39.10
CA LYS A 387 26.86 2.89 37.98
C LYS A 387 26.14 3.67 36.87
N MET A 388 24.87 3.38 36.60
CA MET A 388 24.05 4.20 35.73
C MET A 388 23.88 5.63 36.27
N LYS A 389 23.69 5.81 37.57
CA LYS A 389 23.60 7.15 38.21
C LYS A 389 24.93 7.90 38.09
N GLU A 390 26.06 7.23 38.34
CA GLU A 390 27.41 7.79 38.18
C GLU A 390 27.65 8.27 36.74
N MET A 391 27.44 7.40 35.75
CA MET A 391 27.67 7.73 34.33
C MET A 391 26.68 8.77 33.82
N SER A 392 25.42 8.74 34.24
CA SER A 392 24.43 9.78 33.93
C SER A 392 24.84 11.16 34.47
N GLN A 393 25.48 11.20 35.64
CA GLN A 393 25.95 12.48 36.21
C GLN A 393 27.21 12.96 35.51
N LYS A 394 28.20 12.09 35.27
CA LYS A 394 29.39 12.41 34.46
C LYS A 394 29.01 12.90 33.06
N ALA A 395 27.99 12.32 32.43
CA ALA A 395 27.49 12.74 31.12
C ALA A 395 26.94 14.18 31.15
N ARG A 396 26.04 14.50 32.09
CA ARG A 396 25.46 15.85 32.23
C ARG A 396 26.47 16.90 32.67
N ASP A 397 27.44 16.53 33.50
CA ASP A 397 28.53 17.40 33.96
C ASP A 397 29.64 17.59 32.91
N ASN A 398 29.57 16.89 31.76
CA ASN A 398 30.61 16.81 30.73
C ASN A 398 31.98 16.35 31.26
N LYS A 399 31.98 15.32 32.13
CA LYS A 399 33.13 14.71 32.83
C LYS A 399 33.32 13.22 32.51
N LEU A 400 32.83 12.74 31.37
CA LEU A 400 33.11 11.37 30.90
C LEU A 400 34.53 11.28 30.33
N ALA A 401 35.30 10.28 30.76
CA ALA A 401 36.59 10.00 30.15
C ALA A 401 36.41 9.27 28.80
N PRO A 402 37.40 9.31 27.87
CA PRO A 402 37.37 8.47 26.66
C PRO A 402 37.25 6.97 26.97
N GLY A 403 37.77 6.54 28.13
CA GLY A 403 37.60 5.19 28.67
C GLY A 403 36.17 4.84 29.11
N ASP A 404 35.31 5.82 29.39
CA ASP A 404 33.90 5.61 29.75
C ASP A 404 33.00 5.47 28.50
N LEU A 405 33.45 5.93 27.33
CA LEU A 405 32.73 5.89 26.05
C LEU A 405 33.17 4.72 25.13
N SER A 406 34.01 3.81 25.62
CA SER A 406 34.66 2.78 24.80
C SER A 406 34.61 1.38 25.41
N GLY A 407 34.61 0.36 24.54
CA GLY A 407 34.63 -1.06 24.93
C GLY A 407 33.25 -1.70 25.17
N ALA A 408 32.16 -1.13 24.65
CA ALA A 408 30.84 -1.75 24.68
C ALA A 408 30.77 -2.98 23.77
N THR A 409 30.20 -4.08 24.27
CA THR A 409 30.01 -5.37 23.58
C THR A 409 28.58 -5.57 23.09
N PHE A 410 27.63 -4.88 23.72
CA PHE A 410 26.20 -4.85 23.41
C PHE A 410 25.65 -3.47 23.78
N THR A 411 24.51 -3.06 23.21
CA THR A 411 23.91 -1.74 23.47
C THR A 411 22.44 -1.84 23.89
N VAL A 412 22.04 -1.00 24.85
CA VAL A 412 20.66 -0.87 25.34
C VAL A 412 20.20 0.58 25.13
N SER A 413 19.32 0.80 24.15
CA SER A 413 18.85 2.13 23.75
C SER A 413 17.47 2.43 24.36
N ASN A 414 17.42 3.31 25.36
CA ASN A 414 16.19 3.60 26.10
C ASN A 414 15.42 4.81 25.52
N ILE A 415 14.80 4.63 24.36
CA ILE A 415 13.98 5.68 23.73
C ILE A 415 12.73 6.02 24.57
N GLY A 416 12.20 5.06 25.34
CA GLY A 416 11.00 5.20 26.15
C GLY A 416 11.02 6.29 27.24
N SER A 417 12.18 6.87 27.57
CA SER A 417 12.26 8.07 28.43
C SER A 417 11.96 9.38 27.70
N VAL A 418 12.02 9.40 26.37
CA VAL A 418 11.63 10.53 25.51
C VAL A 418 10.24 10.27 24.92
N GLY A 419 10.00 9.08 24.37
CA GLY A 419 8.71 8.69 23.80
C GLY A 419 8.78 7.40 22.97
N GLY A 420 7.69 7.06 22.29
CA GLY A 420 7.62 5.89 21.40
C GLY A 420 7.35 4.55 22.11
N GLY A 421 6.75 3.61 21.36
CA GLY A 421 6.43 2.26 21.83
C GLY A 421 7.34 1.19 21.23
N VAL A 422 7.43 1.14 19.90
CA VAL A 422 8.30 0.25 19.12
C VAL A 422 9.41 1.10 18.47
N VAL A 423 10.60 0.54 18.26
CA VAL A 423 11.73 1.21 17.60
C VAL A 423 12.53 0.22 16.77
N ALA A 424 13.17 0.65 15.68
CA ALA A 424 14.15 -0.15 14.95
C ALA A 424 15.57 0.35 15.30
N PRO A 425 16.25 -0.24 16.31
CA PRO A 425 17.56 0.24 16.75
C PRO A 425 18.67 -0.17 15.78
N VAL A 426 19.50 0.79 15.36
CA VAL A 426 20.65 0.52 14.47
C VAL A 426 21.80 -0.10 15.29
N ILE A 427 22.24 -1.30 14.88
CA ILE A 427 23.41 -2.00 15.45
C ILE A 427 24.66 -1.12 15.36
N SER A 428 25.42 -0.99 16.44
CA SER A 428 26.66 -0.19 16.47
C SER A 428 27.88 -1.08 16.22
N GLU A 429 28.50 -0.95 15.05
CA GLU A 429 29.72 -1.69 14.69
C GLU A 429 30.84 -1.52 15.76
N PRO A 430 31.52 -2.60 16.19
CA PRO A 430 31.50 -3.96 15.65
C PRO A 430 30.54 -4.93 16.38
N GLN A 431 29.60 -4.45 17.18
CA GLN A 431 28.65 -5.30 17.92
C GLN A 431 27.75 -6.08 16.95
N VAL A 432 27.31 -7.28 17.36
CA VAL A 432 26.41 -8.13 16.57
C VAL A 432 24.93 -7.84 16.82
N ALA A 433 24.55 -7.28 17.98
CA ALA A 433 23.16 -6.99 18.32
C ALA A 433 22.97 -5.78 19.26
N ILE A 434 21.74 -5.25 19.28
CA ILE A 434 21.29 -4.12 20.09
C ILE A 434 19.82 -4.33 20.50
N VAL A 435 19.42 -3.81 21.67
CA VAL A 435 18.00 -3.75 22.06
C VAL A 435 17.54 -2.32 22.36
N GLY A 436 16.40 -1.96 21.79
CA GLY A 436 15.64 -0.75 22.06
C GLY A 436 14.55 -1.00 23.10
N VAL A 437 14.41 -0.09 24.07
CA VAL A 437 13.46 -0.16 25.17
C VAL A 437 12.39 0.91 24.98
N GLY A 438 11.15 0.47 24.72
CA GLY A 438 9.99 1.34 24.51
C GLY A 438 9.44 1.94 25.81
N ARG A 439 8.52 2.91 25.67
CA ARG A 439 7.81 3.48 26.83
C ARG A 439 6.83 2.47 27.41
N SER A 440 6.94 2.19 28.71
CA SER A 440 5.95 1.37 29.39
C SER A 440 4.60 2.09 29.54
N LYS A 441 3.51 1.34 29.40
CA LYS A 441 2.12 1.81 29.43
C LYS A 441 1.25 0.84 30.23
N LEU A 442 0.22 1.37 30.90
CA LEU A 442 -0.85 0.52 31.43
C LEU A 442 -1.78 0.12 30.29
N VAL A 443 -2.08 -1.17 30.19
CA VAL A 443 -3.03 -1.75 29.23
C VAL A 443 -4.10 -2.57 29.94
N PRO A 444 -5.34 -2.61 29.43
CA PRO A 444 -6.28 -3.66 29.77
C PRO A 444 -5.78 -5.00 29.20
N ALA A 445 -5.75 -6.03 30.03
CA ALA A 445 -5.41 -7.39 29.62
C ALA A 445 -6.33 -8.39 30.33
N PHE A 446 -6.37 -9.64 29.85
CA PHE A 446 -7.03 -10.73 30.56
C PHE A 446 -6.03 -11.54 31.38
N ASP A 447 -6.48 -12.06 32.52
CA ASP A 447 -5.77 -13.08 33.29
C ASP A 447 -6.17 -14.51 32.83
N GLU A 448 -5.62 -15.53 33.49
CA GLU A 448 -5.90 -16.94 33.20
C GLU A 448 -7.37 -17.35 33.47
N ASN A 449 -8.13 -16.52 34.18
CA ASN A 449 -9.56 -16.71 34.48
C ASN A 449 -10.47 -15.91 33.53
N HIS A 450 -9.91 -15.29 32.47
CA HIS A 450 -10.57 -14.34 31.59
C HIS A 450 -11.13 -13.07 32.30
N ALA A 451 -10.62 -12.73 33.48
CA ALA A 451 -10.96 -11.49 34.17
C ALA A 451 -10.13 -10.31 33.64
N LEU A 452 -10.75 -9.12 33.54
CA LEU A 452 -10.09 -7.92 33.04
C LEU A 452 -9.17 -7.30 34.09
N VAL A 453 -7.86 -7.40 33.88
CA VAL A 453 -6.81 -6.91 34.78
C VAL A 453 -6.02 -5.76 34.16
N LYS A 454 -5.38 -4.95 35.02
CA LYS A 454 -4.48 -3.87 34.60
C LYS A 454 -3.05 -4.40 34.53
N ARG A 455 -2.50 -4.49 33.32
CA ARG A 455 -1.12 -4.93 33.04
C ARG A 455 -0.24 -3.73 32.71
N GLU A 456 0.98 -3.67 33.24
CA GLU A 456 1.99 -2.67 32.86
C GLU A 456 2.88 -3.27 31.75
N GLU A 457 2.56 -2.98 30.48
CA GLU A 457 3.25 -3.54 29.32
C GLU A 457 4.46 -2.66 28.93
N LEU A 458 5.55 -3.28 28.50
CA LEU A 458 6.69 -2.64 27.82
C LEU A 458 7.11 -3.47 26.61
N VAL A 459 7.51 -2.81 25.51
CA VAL A 459 8.05 -3.48 24.31
C VAL A 459 9.58 -3.41 24.31
N LEU A 460 10.20 -4.54 24.00
CA LEU A 460 11.62 -4.67 23.68
C LEU A 460 11.77 -4.96 22.19
N SER A 461 12.45 -4.06 21.48
CA SER A 461 12.71 -4.19 20.04
C SER A 461 14.19 -4.48 19.81
N TRP A 462 14.48 -5.64 19.24
CA TRP A 462 15.82 -6.18 19.02
C TRP A 462 16.25 -5.99 17.57
N SER A 463 17.54 -5.76 17.37
CA SER A 463 18.17 -5.85 16.05
C SER A 463 19.45 -6.66 16.14
N ALA A 464 19.63 -7.61 15.23
CA ALA A 464 20.81 -8.48 15.16
C ALA A 464 21.34 -8.60 13.72
N ASP A 465 22.65 -8.82 13.58
CA ASP A 465 23.30 -8.98 12.27
C ASP A 465 22.98 -10.35 11.67
N HIS A 466 22.11 -10.38 10.65
CA HIS A 466 21.63 -11.62 10.04
C HIS A 466 22.73 -12.39 9.28
N ARG A 467 23.93 -11.81 9.11
CA ARG A 467 25.11 -12.52 8.57
C ARG A 467 25.69 -13.55 9.54
N VAL A 468 25.40 -13.42 10.84
CA VAL A 468 25.97 -14.28 11.90
C VAL A 468 24.96 -14.75 12.97
N VAL A 469 23.84 -14.05 13.16
CA VAL A 469 22.75 -14.46 14.07
C VAL A 469 21.53 -14.91 13.26
N ASP A 470 21.04 -16.13 13.51
CA ASP A 470 19.75 -16.57 12.98
C ASP A 470 18.58 -15.95 13.78
N GLY A 471 17.45 -15.73 13.09
CA GLY A 471 16.29 -15.08 13.69
C GLY A 471 15.65 -15.85 14.86
N ALA A 472 15.80 -17.18 14.90
CA ALA A 472 15.30 -18.00 16.00
C ALA A 472 16.18 -17.90 17.24
N GLU A 473 17.51 -17.75 17.10
CA GLU A 473 18.40 -17.49 18.23
C GLU A 473 18.17 -16.10 18.85
N CYS A 474 17.95 -15.08 18.00
CA CYS A 474 17.53 -13.76 18.46
C CYS A 474 16.19 -13.81 19.23
N ALA A 475 15.17 -14.47 18.67
CA ALA A 475 13.87 -14.66 19.33
C ALA A 475 13.99 -15.46 20.65
N ARG A 476 14.78 -16.54 20.68
CA ARG A 476 15.05 -17.34 21.90
C ARG A 476 15.72 -16.50 23.00
N CYS A 477 16.62 -15.59 22.63
CA CYS A 477 17.23 -14.65 23.57
C CYS A 477 16.21 -13.61 24.09
N ALA A 478 15.42 -13.02 23.19
CA ALA A 478 14.40 -12.02 23.52
C ALA A 478 13.32 -12.59 24.47
N GLU A 479 12.77 -13.78 24.18
CA GLU A 479 11.78 -14.43 25.05
C GLU A 479 12.41 -14.88 26.38
N ARG A 480 13.71 -15.19 26.43
CA ARG A 480 14.40 -15.40 27.72
C ARG A 480 14.46 -14.12 28.54
N VAL A 481 14.75 -12.97 27.94
CA VAL A 481 14.72 -11.67 28.64
C VAL A 481 13.32 -11.33 29.13
N LYS A 482 12.29 -11.55 28.32
CA LYS A 482 10.88 -11.42 28.73
C LYS A 482 10.55 -12.27 29.95
N SER A 483 10.85 -13.58 29.92
CA SER A 483 10.56 -14.48 31.05
C SER A 483 11.24 -14.05 32.37
N LEU A 484 12.39 -13.36 32.30
CA LEU A 484 13.09 -12.82 33.47
C LEU A 484 12.49 -11.50 33.98
N LEU A 485 11.82 -10.73 33.12
CA LEU A 485 11.12 -9.50 33.51
C LEU A 485 9.73 -9.80 34.08
N GLU A 486 9.08 -10.85 33.58
CA GLU A 486 7.77 -11.31 34.05
C GLU A 486 7.89 -12.07 35.39
N ASP A 487 8.92 -12.92 35.56
CA ASP A 487 9.39 -13.38 36.89
C ASP A 487 10.80 -12.85 37.24
N PRO A 488 10.90 -11.70 37.92
CA PRO A 488 12.18 -11.16 38.38
C PRO A 488 12.80 -11.95 39.54
N THR A 489 12.11 -12.93 40.14
CA THR A 489 12.67 -13.79 41.20
C THR A 489 13.87 -14.57 40.68
N ALA A 490 13.78 -15.05 39.44
CA ALA A 490 14.86 -15.73 38.74
C ALA A 490 16.11 -14.86 38.49
N MET A 491 16.02 -13.51 38.56
CA MET A 491 17.21 -12.64 38.52
C MET A 491 17.95 -12.60 39.87
N LEU A 492 17.26 -12.79 40.98
CA LEU A 492 17.80 -12.63 42.34
C LEU A 492 18.59 -13.84 42.83
N ALA A 493 18.25 -15.03 42.34
CA ALA A 493 18.94 -16.29 42.69
C ALA A 493 20.39 -16.37 42.15
N CYS A 494 20.73 -15.58 41.12
CA CYS A 494 22.00 -15.66 40.40
C CYS A 494 23.14 -14.82 41.03
N HIS A 495 23.34 -14.91 42.35
CA HIS A 495 24.46 -14.31 43.08
C HIS A 495 25.28 -15.37 43.82
N GLY A 496 26.03 -16.15 43.02
CA GLY A 496 27.06 -17.09 43.47
C GLY A 496 27.91 -17.54 42.27
N PRO A 497 29.17 -17.97 42.48
CA PRO A 497 30.02 -18.49 41.40
C PRO A 497 29.45 -19.80 40.82
N ALA A 498 29.89 -20.13 39.59
CA ALA A 498 29.25 -21.11 38.72
C ALA A 498 28.94 -22.48 39.37
N ILE A 499 27.65 -22.79 39.48
CA ILE A 499 27.17 -24.16 39.75
C ILE A 499 27.26 -24.97 38.45
N THR A 500 28.08 -26.01 38.45
CA THR A 500 28.28 -26.90 37.29
C THR A 500 27.06 -27.81 37.06
N THR A 501 27.02 -28.47 35.91
CA THR A 501 25.83 -29.15 35.33
C THR A 501 25.31 -30.40 36.07
N LYS A 502 25.64 -30.61 37.35
CA LYS A 502 25.27 -31.81 38.13
C LYS A 502 23.96 -31.73 38.91
N ASP A 503 23.59 -30.55 39.44
CA ASP A 503 22.46 -30.44 40.40
C ASP A 503 21.05 -30.36 39.78
N TRP A 504 20.93 -30.20 38.46
CA TRP A 504 19.64 -30.32 37.74
C TRP A 504 18.96 -31.68 37.91
N SER A 505 19.70 -32.70 38.38
CA SER A 505 19.19 -34.03 38.69
C SER A 505 18.29 -34.10 39.94
N LYS A 506 18.43 -33.17 40.91
CA LYS A 506 17.70 -33.22 42.20
C LYS A 506 16.41 -32.39 42.23
N ALA A 507 16.36 -31.28 41.50
CA ALA A 507 15.18 -30.40 41.48
C ALA A 507 13.89 -31.11 40.97
N ARG A 508 14.04 -32.14 40.12
CA ARG A 508 12.92 -32.87 39.51
C ARG A 508 12.15 -33.79 40.47
N VAL A 509 12.60 -33.96 41.72
CA VAL A 509 11.96 -34.82 42.73
C VAL A 509 10.91 -34.06 43.56
N ALA A 510 11.04 -32.74 43.70
CA ALA A 510 10.18 -31.93 44.58
C ALA A 510 8.77 -31.64 44.02
N MET A 511 8.54 -31.86 42.72
CA MET A 511 7.26 -31.58 42.04
C MET A 511 6.34 -32.80 41.86
N ASN A 512 6.63 -33.93 42.52
CA ASN A 512 5.89 -35.18 42.33
C ASN A 512 5.31 -35.77 43.63
N ILE A 513 5.00 -34.91 44.61
CA ILE A 513 4.32 -35.26 45.87
C ILE A 513 3.07 -34.38 46.01
N GLY A 514 2.02 -34.72 45.25
CA GLY A 514 0.79 -33.90 45.20
C GLY A 514 -0.46 -34.58 44.66
N THR A 515 -0.49 -35.93 44.55
CA THR A 515 -1.63 -36.63 43.91
C THR A 515 -1.92 -38.02 44.49
N LYS A 516 -1.81 -38.18 45.81
CA LYS A 516 -2.33 -39.35 46.55
C LYS A 516 -2.92 -38.97 47.92
N CYS A 517 -4.11 -38.34 47.92
CA CYS A 517 -5.11 -38.44 48.99
C CYS A 517 -6.37 -37.61 48.67
N LEU A 518 -7.31 -38.18 47.91
CA LEU A 518 -8.75 -37.87 48.03
C LEU A 518 -9.57 -38.85 47.17
N GLY A 519 -10.18 -39.82 47.84
CA GLY A 519 -11.11 -40.76 47.21
C GLY A 519 -12.13 -41.25 48.23
N LYS A 520 -13.37 -41.47 47.74
CA LYS A 520 -14.61 -41.88 48.44
C LYS A 520 -15.55 -40.74 48.89
N MET A 521 -16.85 -41.11 48.84
CA MET A 521 -18.07 -40.44 49.34
C MET A 521 -18.43 -39.13 48.61
N ARG A 522 -19.52 -39.02 47.81
CA ARG A 522 -20.95 -39.45 47.92
C ARG A 522 -21.79 -38.69 48.96
N SER A 523 -22.63 -37.75 48.50
CA SER A 523 -24.09 -37.71 48.76
C SER A 523 -24.79 -36.56 47.99
N VAL A 524 -26.13 -36.65 47.88
CA VAL A 524 -27.08 -35.84 47.08
C VAL A 524 -28.41 -35.78 47.88
N PRO A 525 -29.40 -34.86 47.69
CA PRO A 525 -29.47 -33.52 47.05
C PRO A 525 -29.86 -32.42 48.09
N ILE A 526 -30.28 -31.21 47.66
CA ILE A 526 -31.59 -30.61 48.02
C ILE A 526 -31.87 -29.28 47.27
N SER A 527 -33.12 -29.20 46.80
CA SER A 527 -34.00 -28.10 46.35
C SER A 527 -34.01 -26.80 47.18
N ALA A 528 -34.74 -25.71 46.87
CA ALA A 528 -35.28 -25.09 45.65
C ALA A 528 -36.03 -23.79 46.07
N LEU A 529 -36.39 -22.92 45.11
CA LEU A 529 -37.49 -21.92 45.22
C LEU A 529 -37.50 -20.83 46.32
N SER A 530 -36.94 -19.66 45.98
CA SER A 530 -37.68 -18.37 45.81
C SER A 530 -38.37 -17.61 46.99
N ARG A 531 -38.55 -16.29 46.76
CA ARG A 531 -39.52 -15.32 47.35
C ARG A 531 -39.16 -14.57 48.66
N LEU A 532 -38.79 -13.30 48.47
CA LEU A 532 -39.51 -12.09 48.93
C LEU A 532 -40.39 -12.19 50.22
N ARG A 533 -39.96 -11.54 51.32
CA ARG A 533 -40.75 -10.61 52.17
C ARG A 533 -39.87 -9.99 53.29
N GLY A 534 -40.32 -8.86 53.87
CA GLY A 534 -39.78 -8.27 55.11
C GLY A 534 -40.47 -8.87 56.37
N PRO A 535 -40.70 -8.14 57.50
CA PRO A 535 -40.79 -6.67 57.60
C PRO A 535 -40.39 -5.97 58.95
N ASN A 536 -40.49 -4.63 58.96
CA ASN A 536 -40.95 -3.70 60.05
C ASN A 536 -40.21 -3.45 61.40
N CYS A 537 -40.20 -2.14 61.77
CA CYS A 537 -40.25 -1.53 63.13
C CYS A 537 -39.00 -1.58 64.05
N ARG A 538 -38.72 -0.61 64.95
CA ARG A 538 -39.30 0.74 65.25
C ARG A 538 -38.31 1.62 66.09
N MET A 539 -38.66 2.91 66.29
CA MET A 539 -37.92 3.99 67.01
C MET A 539 -36.55 4.39 66.40
N GLY A 540 -36.14 5.67 66.26
CA GLY A 540 -36.85 6.97 66.33
C GLY A 540 -36.63 7.77 67.63
N TRP A 541 -36.37 9.09 67.51
CA TRP A 541 -36.74 10.19 68.44
C TRP A 541 -36.35 11.58 67.86
N PHE A 542 -37.22 12.59 68.07
CA PHE A 542 -37.07 14.05 67.86
C PHE A 542 -36.73 14.57 66.43
N LEU A 543 -37.53 15.42 65.75
CA LEU A 543 -38.10 16.78 66.06
C LEU A 543 -37.12 17.93 65.69
N ALA A 544 -37.54 19.05 65.06
CA ALA A 544 -38.89 19.50 64.70
C ALA A 544 -38.93 20.44 63.46
N SER A 545 -40.16 20.68 62.99
CA SER A 545 -40.65 21.87 62.25
C SER A 545 -40.13 22.15 60.82
N SER A 546 -40.92 22.41 59.78
CA SER A 546 -42.26 23.04 59.56
C SER A 546 -42.14 24.49 59.06
N VAL A 547 -42.55 24.77 57.80
CA VAL A 547 -43.84 25.39 57.40
C VAL A 547 -43.76 26.93 57.33
N ALA A 548 -44.69 27.52 56.58
CA ALA A 548 -45.17 28.91 56.68
C ALA A 548 -44.37 30.05 56.02
N PHE A 549 -45.13 30.82 55.21
CA PHE A 549 -45.11 32.29 55.09
C PHE A 549 -43.85 33.01 54.56
N HIS A 550 -43.93 34.23 54.01
CA HIS A 550 -45.07 35.10 53.63
C HIS A 550 -44.70 35.85 52.33
N GLU A 551 -45.60 36.70 51.81
CA GLU A 551 -45.36 38.01 51.14
C GLU A 551 -43.99 38.33 50.48
N LEU A 552 -43.89 38.91 49.27
CA LEU A 552 -44.83 39.80 48.55
C LEU A 552 -44.67 39.73 47.01
N SER A 553 -45.80 39.99 46.30
CA SER A 553 -46.02 40.70 45.02
C SER A 553 -44.89 40.78 43.94
N THR A 554 -45.09 40.51 42.63
CA THR A 554 -45.97 41.17 41.62
C THR A 554 -45.81 42.72 41.52
N THR A 555 -45.90 43.44 40.39
CA THR A 555 -46.35 43.12 39.02
C THR A 555 -45.82 44.11 37.96
N HIS A 556 -45.62 43.63 36.72
CA HIS A 556 -45.95 44.23 35.40
C HIS A 556 -45.87 45.73 35.00
N PHE A 557 -45.28 45.94 33.81
CA PHE A 557 -45.64 46.91 32.74
C PHE A 557 -45.45 48.44 33.04
N PRO A 558 -45.79 49.39 32.13
CA PRO A 558 -44.83 49.98 31.17
C PRO A 558 -44.80 51.54 31.16
N PHE A 559 -44.08 52.20 30.22
CA PHE A 559 -44.71 53.14 29.25
C PHE A 559 -43.76 53.72 28.15
N TYR A 560 -44.38 54.43 27.20
CA TYR A 560 -43.85 55.12 26.00
C TYR A 560 -43.36 56.57 26.25
N SER A 561 -42.35 57.01 25.49
CA SER A 561 -42.26 58.29 24.71
C SER A 561 -40.82 58.42 24.13
N GLN A 562 -40.53 58.86 22.90
CA GLN A 562 -40.88 60.09 22.15
C GLN A 562 -40.28 61.39 22.77
N THR A 563 -39.68 62.34 22.02
CA THR A 563 -39.66 62.56 20.55
C THR A 563 -38.42 63.34 20.06
N GLY A 564 -38.17 63.33 18.74
CA GLY A 564 -37.18 64.17 18.04
C GLY A 564 -36.90 63.62 16.61
N VAL A 565 -37.78 63.77 15.61
CA VAL A 565 -38.19 65.01 14.88
C VAL A 565 -36.96 65.64 14.20
N LEU A 566 -36.89 65.81 12.86
CA LEU A 566 -37.92 66.00 11.82
C LEU A 566 -37.57 65.26 10.51
N GLY A 567 -38.57 64.87 9.69
CA GLY A 567 -38.33 64.36 8.32
C GLY A 567 -39.52 63.62 7.68
N MET A 568 -40.45 64.33 7.05
CA MET A 568 -41.60 63.74 6.34
C MET A 568 -41.24 63.24 4.93
N ALA A 569 -41.80 62.10 4.50
CA ALA A 569 -42.89 62.10 3.50
C ALA A 569 -43.27 60.68 3.02
N THR A 570 -44.55 60.31 3.15
CA THR A 570 -45.17 59.20 2.41
C THR A 570 -45.89 59.71 1.16
N ARG A 571 -45.78 59.05 0.00
CA ARG A 571 -46.83 59.11 -1.03
C ARG A 571 -46.82 57.93 -2.00
N THR A 572 -48.02 57.49 -2.38
CA THR A 572 -48.28 56.36 -3.27
C THR A 572 -48.64 56.83 -4.68
N VAL A 573 -47.90 56.36 -5.68
CA VAL A 573 -48.24 56.33 -7.13
C VAL A 573 -47.46 55.11 -7.68
N GLN A 574 -47.98 54.04 -8.27
CA GLN A 574 -49.19 53.69 -9.04
C GLN A 574 -49.12 54.02 -10.55
N SER A 575 -48.95 52.96 -11.36
CA SER A 575 -48.86 52.95 -12.84
C SER A 575 -47.58 53.60 -13.43
N CYS A 576 -47.19 53.39 -14.70
CA CYS A 576 -47.92 52.76 -15.80
C CYS A 576 -47.02 52.03 -16.83
N ARG A 577 -47.64 51.08 -17.56
CA ARG A 577 -47.39 50.60 -18.95
C ARG A 577 -46.04 50.89 -19.64
N GLN A 578 -45.27 49.85 -20.01
CA GLN A 578 -45.35 49.00 -21.22
C GLN A 578 -44.57 49.53 -22.47
N GLN A 579 -43.55 48.75 -22.83
CA GLN A 579 -43.20 48.30 -24.20
C GLN A 579 -42.68 49.27 -25.27
N PHE A 580 -41.96 48.64 -26.22
CA PHE A 580 -41.32 49.12 -27.46
C PHE A 580 -40.02 49.92 -27.33
N ALA A 581 -38.98 49.72 -28.15
CA ALA A 581 -38.57 48.54 -28.96
C ALA A 581 -37.16 48.77 -29.54
N SER A 582 -36.55 47.70 -30.06
CA SER A 582 -35.52 47.69 -31.13
C SER A 582 -34.18 48.44 -30.95
N SER A 583 -33.11 47.66 -31.02
CA SER A 583 -31.91 47.89 -31.87
C SER A 583 -31.13 49.21 -31.76
N LEU A 584 -29.93 49.11 -31.18
CA LEU A 584 -28.70 49.63 -31.83
C LEU A 584 -27.47 48.81 -31.37
N LYS A 585 -26.56 48.50 -32.29
CA LYS A 585 -25.28 47.82 -32.01
C LYS A 585 -24.19 48.86 -31.73
N ALA A 586 -23.43 48.69 -30.65
CA ALA A 586 -22.14 49.36 -30.45
C ALA A 586 -21.15 48.42 -29.75
N ARG A 587 -19.85 48.55 -30.08
CA ARG A 587 -18.73 47.85 -29.42
C ARG A 587 -18.19 48.70 -28.25
N SER A 588 -17.26 48.13 -27.46
CA SER A 588 -16.53 48.70 -26.30
C SER A 588 -17.07 48.20 -24.95
N ALA A 589 -16.27 47.68 -24.01
CA ALA A 589 -14.86 47.28 -24.08
C ALA A 589 -14.58 46.10 -23.12
N SER A 590 -13.44 45.42 -23.31
CA SER A 590 -12.96 44.35 -22.45
C SER A 590 -12.45 44.87 -21.11
N ALA A 591 -13.34 44.99 -20.13
CA ALA A 591 -12.94 45.12 -18.73
C ALA A 591 -12.29 43.79 -18.28
N SER A 592 -10.96 43.70 -18.38
CA SER A 592 -10.22 42.54 -17.88
C SER A 592 -10.38 42.46 -16.36
N SER A 593 -11.22 41.54 -15.89
CA SER A 593 -11.20 41.14 -14.48
C SER A 593 -9.83 40.55 -14.18
N ARG A 594 -8.95 41.36 -13.58
CA ARG A 594 -7.70 40.85 -13.00
C ARG A 594 -8.10 39.90 -11.90
N SER A 595 -8.09 38.60 -12.22
CA SER A 595 -8.19 37.54 -11.24
C SER A 595 -7.16 37.83 -10.16
N ILE A 596 -7.64 38.17 -8.97
CA ILE A 596 -6.79 38.23 -7.79
C ILE A 596 -6.45 36.77 -7.52
N GLN A 597 -5.31 36.33 -8.04
CA GLN A 597 -4.70 35.07 -7.69
C GLN A 597 -4.46 35.12 -6.18
N THR A 598 -5.42 34.61 -5.42
CA THR A 598 -5.30 34.44 -3.98
C THR A 598 -4.18 33.44 -3.76
N ALA A 599 -2.99 33.96 -3.45
CA ALA A 599 -1.79 33.17 -3.25
C ALA A 599 -2.12 31.99 -2.34
N ALA A 600 -1.92 30.77 -2.84
CA ALA A 600 -2.28 29.54 -2.15
C ALA A 600 -1.66 29.59 -0.75
N ARG A 601 -2.51 29.61 0.28
CA ARG A 601 -2.05 29.76 1.66
C ARG A 601 -1.22 28.53 2.02
N ALA A 602 0.10 28.68 2.00
CA ALA A 602 1.03 27.64 2.42
C ALA A 602 0.62 27.16 3.82
N THR A 603 0.14 25.93 3.91
CA THR A 603 -0.24 25.30 5.18
C THR A 603 1.02 25.15 6.02
N LEU A 604 1.09 25.90 7.13
CA LEU A 604 2.30 26.00 7.98
C LEU A 604 2.66 24.70 8.73
N ALA A 605 1.95 23.60 8.45
CA ALA A 605 2.19 22.27 8.98
C ALA A 605 1.74 21.21 7.96
N ASN A 606 2.41 20.06 7.95
CA ASN A 606 1.93 18.86 7.27
C ASN A 606 0.88 18.19 8.16
N PHE A 607 -0.39 18.36 7.83
CA PHE A 607 -1.49 17.70 8.54
C PHE A 607 -1.42 16.18 8.37
N ARG A 608 -1.90 15.46 9.38
CA ARG A 608 -2.19 14.02 9.31
C ARG A 608 -3.68 13.82 9.48
N ILE A 609 -4.23 12.85 8.75
CA ILE A 609 -5.63 12.44 8.92
C ILE A 609 -5.83 11.71 10.28
N PRO A 610 -7.09 11.56 10.76
CA PRO A 610 -7.40 10.65 11.86
C PRO A 610 -7.04 9.20 11.52
N THR A 611 -6.88 8.36 12.56
CA THR A 611 -6.78 6.90 12.37
C THR A 611 -8.05 6.38 11.70
N VAL A 612 -7.87 5.48 10.74
CA VAL A 612 -8.95 4.82 10.00
C VAL A 612 -9.04 3.36 10.43
N ASP A 613 -10.23 2.97 10.92
CA ASP A 613 -10.63 1.60 11.23
C ASP A 613 -11.87 1.25 10.39
N ASN A 614 -12.14 -0.04 10.18
CA ASN A 614 -13.36 -0.50 9.51
C ASN A 614 -14.63 -0.16 10.32
N GLU A 615 -15.68 0.29 9.63
CA GLU A 615 -16.99 0.60 10.20
C GLU A 615 -17.62 -0.66 10.85
N PRO A 616 -18.00 -0.61 12.14
CA PRO A 616 -18.60 -1.77 12.82
C PRO A 616 -19.94 -2.18 12.21
N ASN A 617 -20.05 -3.44 11.80
CA ASN A 617 -21.28 -4.03 11.29
C ASN A 617 -22.31 -4.27 12.41
N LYS A 618 -23.57 -4.02 12.10
CA LYS A 618 -24.73 -4.22 12.97
C LYS A 618 -25.53 -5.47 12.57
N HIS A 619 -26.02 -6.23 13.54
CA HIS A 619 -26.63 -7.54 13.29
C HIS A 619 -28.16 -7.56 13.19
N TYR A 620 -28.86 -6.45 13.46
CA TYR A 620 -30.32 -6.29 13.29
C TYR A 620 -31.17 -7.41 13.93
N GLU A 621 -30.73 -7.89 15.10
CA GLU A 621 -31.40 -8.95 15.85
C GLU A 621 -32.86 -8.62 16.20
N LYS A 622 -33.69 -9.64 16.43
CA LYS A 622 -35.11 -9.48 16.74
C LYS A 622 -35.29 -8.75 18.08
N GLY A 623 -35.78 -7.52 18.01
CA GLY A 623 -35.94 -6.62 19.17
C GLY A 623 -34.77 -5.66 19.42
N SER A 624 -33.74 -5.68 18.58
CA SER A 624 -32.64 -4.70 18.64
C SER A 624 -33.09 -3.29 18.24
N VAL A 625 -32.49 -2.27 18.86
CA VAL A 625 -32.79 -0.85 18.57
C VAL A 625 -32.49 -0.51 17.10
N ASP A 626 -31.42 -1.05 16.53
CA ASP A 626 -31.04 -0.82 15.14
C ASP A 626 -32.06 -1.41 14.16
N ARG A 627 -32.66 -2.58 14.47
CA ARG A 627 -33.78 -3.12 13.69
C ARG A 627 -35.02 -2.25 13.78
N SER A 628 -35.38 -1.76 14.97
CA SER A 628 -36.51 -0.82 15.12
C SER A 628 -36.29 0.48 14.33
N LYS A 629 -35.07 1.03 14.34
CA LYS A 629 -34.72 2.23 13.55
C LYS A 629 -34.77 1.97 12.04
N LEU A 630 -34.24 0.83 11.57
CA LEU A 630 -34.29 0.45 10.16
C LEU A 630 -35.72 0.20 9.66
N SER A 631 -36.57 -0.47 10.46
CA SER A 631 -38.00 -0.58 10.16
C SER A 631 -38.70 0.78 10.09
N ALA A 632 -38.39 1.71 11.00
CA ALA A 632 -38.96 3.06 10.97
C ALA A 632 -38.50 3.87 9.74
N ALA A 633 -37.23 3.75 9.33
CA ALA A 633 -36.71 4.38 8.12
C ALA A 633 -37.37 3.83 6.85
N MET A 634 -37.52 2.51 6.72
CA MET A 634 -38.25 1.88 5.60
C MET A 634 -39.69 2.38 5.52
N GLN A 635 -40.44 2.39 6.63
CA GLN A 635 -41.82 2.90 6.65
C GLN A 635 -41.87 4.41 6.32
N THR A 636 -40.90 5.19 6.78
CA THR A 636 -40.79 6.63 6.46
C THR A 636 -40.49 6.88 4.98
N LEU A 637 -39.70 6.02 4.33
CA LEU A 637 -39.41 6.12 2.91
C LEU A 637 -40.62 5.68 2.06
N ILE A 638 -41.29 4.58 2.43
CA ILE A 638 -42.54 4.12 1.80
C ILE A 638 -43.61 5.22 1.89
N SER A 639 -43.77 5.89 3.03
CA SER A 639 -44.75 6.98 3.19
C SER A 639 -44.41 8.26 2.40
N LYS A 640 -43.24 8.32 1.74
CA LYS A 640 -42.78 9.43 0.89
C LYS A 640 -42.60 9.00 -0.57
N ALA A 641 -42.92 7.74 -0.91
CA ALA A 641 -42.73 7.20 -2.25
C ALA A 641 -43.85 7.66 -3.21
N PRO A 642 -43.56 7.94 -4.50
CA PRO A 642 -42.23 7.93 -5.11
C PRO A 642 -41.41 9.19 -4.76
N LEU A 643 -40.20 8.97 -4.24
CA LEU A 643 -39.20 10.00 -3.96
C LEU A 643 -38.89 10.80 -5.23
N GLN A 644 -39.11 12.11 -5.20
CA GLN A 644 -38.97 12.99 -6.36
C GLN A 644 -37.51 13.46 -6.53
N ILE A 645 -36.85 13.01 -7.61
CA ILE A 645 -35.43 13.25 -7.87
C ILE A 645 -35.26 14.22 -9.06
N PRO A 646 -34.72 15.42 -8.85
CA PRO A 646 -34.38 16.34 -9.94
C PRO A 646 -33.09 15.92 -10.66
N ILE A 647 -32.81 16.50 -11.83
CA ILE A 647 -31.43 16.57 -12.33
C ILE A 647 -30.69 17.68 -11.57
N VAL A 648 -29.38 17.52 -11.37
CA VAL A 648 -28.54 18.58 -10.80
C VAL A 648 -27.50 19.00 -11.82
N VAL A 649 -27.63 20.24 -12.30
CA VAL A 649 -26.82 20.83 -13.36
C VAL A 649 -26.37 22.20 -12.89
N ALA A 650 -25.06 22.46 -12.86
CA ALA A 650 -24.49 23.74 -12.39
C ALA A 650 -25.03 24.17 -11.01
N GLY A 651 -25.04 23.23 -10.06
CA GLY A 651 -25.47 23.42 -8.68
C GLY A 651 -26.97 23.70 -8.48
N LYS A 652 -27.77 23.65 -9.54
CA LYS A 652 -29.21 23.91 -9.55
C LYS A 652 -29.98 22.61 -9.78
N GLU A 653 -31.03 22.42 -8.99
CA GLU A 653 -32.01 21.36 -9.21
C GLU A 653 -32.99 21.80 -10.30
N SER A 654 -33.20 20.94 -11.30
CA SER A 654 -34.18 21.14 -12.37
C SER A 654 -35.06 19.91 -12.57
N ARG A 655 -36.24 20.10 -13.16
CA ARG A 655 -37.16 19.02 -13.52
C ARG A 655 -37.43 19.05 -15.02
N THR A 656 -37.34 17.89 -15.66
CA THR A 656 -37.55 17.72 -17.10
C THR A 656 -38.88 17.02 -17.38
N GLN A 657 -39.38 17.12 -18.61
CA GLN A 657 -40.65 16.46 -19.00
C GLN A 657 -40.48 14.93 -19.16
N LYS A 658 -39.27 14.46 -19.48
CA LYS A 658 -38.92 13.03 -19.61
C LYS A 658 -38.70 12.45 -18.22
N ILE A 659 -39.76 12.03 -17.56
CA ILE A 659 -39.72 11.37 -16.24
C ILE A 659 -39.50 9.86 -16.39
N SER A 660 -38.86 9.22 -15.41
CA SER A 660 -38.74 7.75 -15.31
C SER A 660 -38.74 7.30 -13.86
N GLU A 661 -38.96 6.01 -13.62
CA GLU A 661 -39.29 5.50 -12.28
C GLU A 661 -38.48 4.26 -11.88
N GLN A 662 -38.18 4.16 -10.58
CA GLN A 662 -37.53 3.02 -9.93
C GLN A 662 -38.60 2.23 -9.18
N PRO A 663 -39.08 1.09 -9.72
CA PRO A 663 -40.01 0.22 -9.00
C PRO A 663 -39.32 -0.43 -7.80
N MET A 664 -40.06 -0.71 -6.73
CA MET A 664 -39.59 -1.60 -5.66
C MET A 664 -39.54 -3.04 -6.19
N PRO A 665 -38.38 -3.72 -6.26
CA PRO A 665 -38.29 -5.02 -6.94
C PRO A 665 -39.14 -6.13 -6.29
N SER A 666 -39.53 -5.96 -5.01
CA SER A 666 -40.40 -6.87 -4.25
C SER A 666 -41.89 -6.62 -4.46
N SER A 667 -42.24 -5.51 -5.12
CA SER A 667 -43.57 -4.95 -5.26
C SER A 667 -43.59 -4.07 -6.52
N HIS A 668 -43.32 -4.66 -7.69
CA HIS A 668 -42.84 -3.93 -8.88
C HIS A 668 -43.86 -2.98 -9.55
N LYS A 669 -45.09 -2.93 -9.03
CA LYS A 669 -46.11 -1.93 -9.38
C LYS A 669 -46.00 -0.64 -8.53
N ASP A 670 -45.29 -0.71 -7.41
CA ASP A 670 -45.10 0.38 -6.46
C ASP A 670 -43.76 1.07 -6.74
N SER A 671 -43.82 2.37 -6.97
CA SER A 671 -42.67 3.19 -7.37
C SER A 671 -41.95 3.77 -6.16
N LEU A 672 -40.67 3.45 -5.96
CA LEU A 672 -39.87 3.97 -4.84
C LEU A 672 -39.42 5.41 -5.10
N ALA A 673 -39.03 5.70 -6.35
CA ALA A 673 -38.49 6.98 -6.76
C ALA A 673 -38.85 7.30 -8.22
N SER A 674 -39.00 8.58 -8.50
CA SER A 674 -39.31 9.12 -9.83
C SER A 674 -38.32 10.24 -10.12
N TRP A 675 -37.58 10.14 -11.23
CA TRP A 675 -36.53 11.07 -11.60
C TRP A 675 -36.80 11.79 -12.92
N SER A 676 -36.33 13.04 -13.01
CA SER A 676 -36.17 13.75 -14.28
C SER A 676 -34.95 13.24 -15.02
N ASN A 677 -35.09 12.84 -16.28
CA ASN A 677 -33.94 12.44 -17.10
C ASN A 677 -33.23 13.68 -17.67
N ALA A 678 -31.90 13.71 -17.58
CA ALA A 678 -31.06 14.67 -18.28
C ALA A 678 -31.07 14.41 -19.80
N ALA A 679 -31.14 15.48 -20.60
CA ALA A 679 -30.89 15.46 -22.03
C ALA A 679 -29.42 15.81 -22.35
N ALA A 680 -28.98 15.59 -23.59
CA ALA A 680 -27.62 15.93 -24.03
C ALA A 680 -27.19 17.38 -23.70
N SER A 681 -28.10 18.36 -23.77
CA SER A 681 -27.83 19.76 -23.38
C SER A 681 -27.53 19.93 -21.89
N ASP A 682 -28.21 19.16 -21.04
CA ASP A 682 -28.01 19.17 -19.58
C ASP A 682 -26.65 18.55 -19.24
N VAL A 683 -26.27 17.48 -19.95
CA VAL A 683 -24.98 16.80 -19.80
C VAL A 683 -23.82 17.71 -20.21
N SER A 684 -23.92 18.40 -21.34
CA SER A 684 -22.90 19.40 -21.75
C SER A 684 -22.78 20.52 -20.72
N THR A 685 -23.90 21.06 -20.23
CA THR A 685 -23.91 22.10 -19.19
C THR A 685 -23.29 21.61 -17.87
N ALA A 686 -23.49 20.34 -17.52
CA ALA A 686 -22.86 19.70 -16.38
C ALA A 686 -21.34 19.53 -16.57
N ILE A 687 -20.88 19.13 -17.77
CA ILE A 687 -19.44 19.07 -18.12
C ILE A 687 -18.80 20.45 -18.01
N ASP A 688 -19.39 21.49 -18.61
CA ASP A 688 -18.89 22.87 -18.56
C ASP A 688 -18.79 23.38 -17.11
N SER A 689 -19.82 23.10 -16.30
CA SER A 689 -19.85 23.46 -14.87
C SER A 689 -18.76 22.74 -14.07
N ALA A 690 -18.56 21.43 -14.29
CA ALA A 690 -17.50 20.67 -13.65
C ALA A 690 -16.12 21.22 -14.01
N LEU A 691 -15.87 21.49 -15.29
CA LEU A 691 -14.61 22.07 -15.78
C LEU A 691 -14.36 23.48 -15.22
N ALA A 692 -15.41 24.30 -15.06
CA ALA A 692 -15.30 25.60 -14.41
C ALA A 692 -14.94 25.51 -12.91
N ALA A 693 -15.44 24.49 -12.20
CA ALA A 693 -15.14 24.23 -10.79
C ALA A 693 -13.76 23.58 -10.55
N LYS A 694 -13.15 22.98 -11.60
CA LYS A 694 -11.91 22.21 -11.48
C LYS A 694 -10.76 22.98 -10.82
N SER A 695 -10.51 24.22 -11.24
CA SER A 695 -9.32 24.96 -10.78
C SER A 695 -9.38 25.33 -9.28
N SER A 696 -10.57 25.62 -8.74
CA SER A 696 -10.75 25.87 -7.31
C SER A 696 -10.79 24.57 -6.47
N TRP A 697 -11.21 23.46 -7.05
CA TRP A 697 -11.21 22.15 -6.39
C TRP A 697 -9.82 21.49 -6.33
N GLU A 698 -9.05 21.54 -7.41
CA GLU A 698 -7.69 20.96 -7.45
C GLU A 698 -6.69 21.74 -6.57
N SER A 699 -6.87 23.06 -6.47
CA SER A 699 -6.06 23.95 -5.61
C SER A 699 -6.49 23.96 -4.15
N MET A 700 -7.64 23.37 -3.80
CA MET A 700 -8.01 23.13 -2.40
C MET A 700 -6.99 22.20 -1.72
N PRO A 701 -6.48 22.51 -0.52
CA PRO A 701 -5.55 21.63 0.19
C PRO A 701 -6.13 20.23 0.40
N PHE A 702 -5.27 19.20 0.32
CA PHE A 702 -5.70 17.81 0.50
C PHE A 702 -6.44 17.57 1.83
N ALA A 703 -6.01 18.21 2.93
CA ALA A 703 -6.66 18.09 4.23
C ALA A 703 -8.12 18.58 4.20
N ASP A 704 -8.41 19.65 3.46
CA ASP A 704 -9.76 20.21 3.34
C ASP A 704 -10.64 19.34 2.41
N ARG A 705 -10.08 18.83 1.30
CA ARG A 705 -10.76 17.81 0.47
C ARG A 705 -11.08 16.55 1.28
N ALA A 706 -10.10 16.03 2.02
CA ALA A 706 -10.24 14.85 2.87
C ALA A 706 -11.32 15.01 3.95
N ALA A 707 -11.40 16.18 4.58
CA ALA A 707 -12.40 16.46 5.62
C ALA A 707 -13.85 16.30 5.12
N ILE A 708 -14.12 16.58 3.83
CA ILE A 708 -15.45 16.37 3.22
C ILE A 708 -15.79 14.88 3.20
N PHE A 709 -14.90 14.01 2.71
CA PHE A 709 -15.18 12.57 2.62
C PHE A 709 -15.20 11.88 3.98
N LEU A 710 -14.35 12.31 4.92
CA LEU A 710 -14.41 11.85 6.33
C LEU A 710 -15.74 12.23 6.99
N LYS A 711 -16.22 13.48 6.81
CA LYS A 711 -17.52 13.91 7.31
C LYS A 711 -18.68 13.18 6.61
N ALA A 712 -18.56 12.86 5.32
CA ALA A 712 -19.54 12.04 4.62
C ALA A 712 -19.63 10.63 5.23
N ALA A 713 -18.50 10.01 5.59
CA ALA A 713 -18.49 8.71 6.27
C ALA A 713 -19.22 8.76 7.63
N ASP A 714 -18.98 9.79 8.44
CA ASP A 714 -19.65 9.91 9.75
C ASP A 714 -21.14 10.27 9.62
N LEU A 715 -21.53 10.99 8.56
CA LEU A 715 -22.93 11.21 8.18
C LEU A 715 -23.63 9.90 7.77
N VAL A 716 -22.96 9.01 7.02
CA VAL A 716 -23.47 7.67 6.68
C VAL A 716 -23.51 6.77 7.92
N SER A 717 -22.43 6.69 8.70
CA SER A 717 -22.33 5.83 9.89
C SER A 717 -23.41 6.16 10.93
N GLY A 718 -23.61 7.46 11.19
CA GLY A 718 -24.51 7.99 12.22
C GLY A 718 -25.87 8.45 11.68
N LYS A 719 -25.91 9.66 11.09
CA LYS A 719 -27.17 10.40 10.83
C LYS A 719 -28.09 9.68 9.84
N TYR A 720 -27.53 9.18 8.74
CA TYR A 720 -28.28 8.70 7.58
C TYR A 720 -28.27 7.17 7.41
N ARG A 721 -27.61 6.40 8.27
CA ARG A 721 -27.40 4.95 8.11
C ARG A 721 -28.66 4.20 7.71
N TYR A 722 -29.73 4.41 8.48
CA TYR A 722 -30.99 3.71 8.28
C TYR A 722 -31.76 4.19 7.05
N ASP A 723 -31.58 5.45 6.64
CA ASP A 723 -32.26 6.02 5.45
C ASP A 723 -31.63 5.50 4.16
N ILE A 724 -30.29 5.51 4.06
CA ILE A 724 -29.58 4.98 2.89
C ILE A 724 -29.74 3.45 2.81
N MET A 725 -29.69 2.75 3.95
CA MET A 725 -30.03 1.32 4.00
C MET A 725 -31.47 1.05 3.60
N ALA A 726 -32.46 1.82 4.06
CA ALA A 726 -33.85 1.64 3.67
C ALA A 726 -34.06 1.79 2.16
N ALA A 727 -33.43 2.80 1.54
CA ALA A 727 -33.44 2.97 0.09
C ALA A 727 -32.75 1.80 -0.64
N THR A 728 -31.65 1.28 -0.09
CA THR A 728 -30.94 0.13 -0.66
C THR A 728 -31.73 -1.19 -0.50
N MET A 729 -32.43 -1.40 0.62
CA MET A 729 -33.29 -2.57 0.83
C MET A 729 -34.49 -2.55 -0.11
N LEU A 730 -35.27 -1.46 -0.10
CA LEU A 730 -36.51 -1.35 -0.87
C LEU A 730 -36.27 -1.18 -2.37
N GLY A 731 -35.21 -0.46 -2.75
CA GLY A 731 -34.93 -0.08 -4.14
C GLY A 731 -34.05 -1.06 -4.90
N GLN A 732 -33.19 -1.81 -4.22
CA GLN A 732 -32.26 -2.77 -4.84
C GLN A 732 -32.55 -4.22 -4.44
N GLY A 733 -33.52 -4.48 -3.53
CA GLY A 733 -33.97 -5.82 -3.13
C GLY A 733 -33.18 -6.45 -1.96
N LYS A 734 -32.27 -5.71 -1.32
CA LYS A 734 -31.37 -6.25 -0.29
C LYS A 734 -32.10 -6.57 1.03
N ASN A 735 -31.74 -7.68 1.68
CA ASN A 735 -32.06 -7.87 3.09
C ASN A 735 -31.16 -6.99 3.98
N ALA A 736 -31.52 -6.83 5.26
CA ALA A 736 -30.85 -5.89 6.17
C ALA A 736 -29.34 -6.11 6.30
N TRP A 737 -28.86 -7.36 6.33
CA TRP A 737 -27.43 -7.66 6.39
C TRP A 737 -26.71 -7.29 5.09
N GLN A 738 -27.33 -7.56 3.94
CA GLN A 738 -26.76 -7.22 2.62
C GLN A 738 -26.76 -5.70 2.35
N ALA A 739 -27.68 -4.95 2.96
CA ALA A 739 -27.68 -3.48 2.92
C ALA A 739 -26.67 -2.87 3.92
N GLU A 740 -26.51 -3.46 5.10
CA GLU A 740 -25.55 -3.01 6.14
C GLU A 740 -24.11 -3.10 5.63
N ILE A 741 -23.70 -4.26 5.13
CA ILE A 741 -22.31 -4.47 4.68
C ILE A 741 -21.94 -3.59 3.47
N ASP A 742 -22.93 -3.11 2.71
CA ASP A 742 -22.79 -2.26 1.52
C ASP A 742 -23.00 -0.78 1.86
N SER A 743 -24.26 -0.35 1.91
CA SER A 743 -24.68 1.06 2.00
C SER A 743 -24.33 1.75 3.32
N ALA A 744 -23.89 1.00 4.33
CA ALA A 744 -23.30 1.55 5.55
C ALA A 744 -21.80 1.25 5.64
N ALA A 745 -21.41 -0.02 5.83
CA ALA A 745 -20.03 -0.36 6.19
C ALA A 745 -19.02 -0.14 5.04
N GLU A 746 -19.17 -0.84 3.91
CA GLU A 746 -18.27 -0.70 2.76
C GLU A 746 -18.25 0.74 2.21
N LEU A 747 -19.38 1.46 2.25
CA LEU A 747 -19.44 2.88 1.87
C LEU A 747 -18.65 3.79 2.84
N CYS A 748 -18.81 3.62 4.16
CA CYS A 748 -18.00 4.35 5.14
C CYS A 748 -16.51 4.03 4.96
N ASP A 749 -16.18 2.76 4.72
CA ASP A 749 -14.80 2.33 4.58
C ASP A 749 -14.17 2.87 3.29
N PHE A 750 -14.85 2.88 2.14
CA PHE A 750 -14.34 3.57 0.95
C PHE A 750 -14.09 5.06 1.24
N LEU A 751 -15.00 5.75 1.92
CA LEU A 751 -14.87 7.18 2.22
C LEU A 751 -13.71 7.48 3.20
N ARG A 752 -13.38 6.57 4.13
CA ARG A 752 -12.26 6.73 5.08
C ARG A 752 -10.93 6.17 4.56
N PHE A 753 -10.90 4.94 4.06
CA PHE A 753 -9.66 4.30 3.59
C PHE A 753 -9.12 4.95 2.32
N ASN A 754 -9.95 5.45 1.39
CA ASN A 754 -9.43 6.23 0.26
C ASN A 754 -8.72 7.51 0.73
N VAL A 755 -9.16 8.13 1.83
CA VAL A 755 -8.47 9.29 2.44
C VAL A 755 -7.11 8.89 3.03
N GLN A 756 -7.00 7.72 3.67
CA GLN A 756 -5.71 7.14 4.08
C GLN A 756 -4.80 6.88 2.87
N TYR A 757 -5.30 6.16 1.86
CA TYR A 757 -4.52 5.85 0.66
C TYR A 757 -4.12 7.08 -0.15
N ALA A 758 -4.92 8.14 -0.18
CA ALA A 758 -4.57 9.41 -0.83
C ALA A 758 -3.40 10.09 -0.10
N GLN A 759 -3.42 10.12 1.24
CA GLN A 759 -2.29 10.60 2.05
C GLN A 759 -1.03 9.77 1.78
N ASP A 760 -1.17 8.44 1.71
CA ASP A 760 -0.05 7.53 1.45
C ASP A 760 0.54 7.75 0.06
N VAL A 761 -0.29 7.81 -1.00
CA VAL A 761 0.15 8.15 -2.37
C VAL A 761 0.91 9.47 -2.40
N TYR A 762 0.35 10.53 -1.79
CA TYR A 762 1.00 11.84 -1.74
C TYR A 762 2.29 11.87 -0.89
N SER A 763 2.48 10.93 0.04
CA SER A 763 3.69 10.83 0.86
C SER A 763 4.91 10.25 0.13
N HIS A 764 4.71 9.55 -1.00
CA HIS A 764 5.80 9.00 -1.79
C HIS A 764 6.57 10.14 -2.50
N GLN A 765 7.88 10.24 -2.28
CA GLN A 765 8.75 11.26 -2.84
C GLN A 765 10.13 10.68 -3.20
N PRO A 766 10.92 11.35 -4.07
CA PRO A 766 12.28 10.92 -4.39
C PRO A 766 13.18 10.86 -3.15
N VAL A 767 13.61 9.64 -2.77
CA VAL A 767 14.46 9.40 -1.58
C VAL A 767 15.92 9.84 -1.80
N HIS A 768 16.33 10.09 -3.04
CA HIS A 768 17.69 10.49 -3.40
C HIS A 768 17.71 11.84 -4.13
N ASN A 769 18.69 12.65 -3.75
CA ASN A 769 18.91 14.01 -4.23
C ASN A 769 20.42 14.21 -4.34
N SER A 770 20.90 14.71 -5.48
CA SER A 770 22.31 15.06 -5.66
C SER A 770 22.68 16.26 -4.78
N PRO A 771 23.95 16.42 -4.37
CA PRO A 771 24.41 17.64 -3.70
C PRO A 771 24.05 18.88 -4.52
N GLY A 772 23.44 19.89 -3.87
CA GLY A 772 22.98 21.11 -4.54
C GLY A 772 21.63 21.00 -5.27
N VAL A 773 21.00 19.83 -5.32
CA VAL A 773 19.74 19.58 -6.05
C VAL A 773 18.62 19.17 -5.11
N TRP A 774 17.38 19.59 -5.39
CA TRP A 774 16.17 19.06 -4.76
C TRP A 774 15.16 18.57 -5.80
N ASN A 775 14.85 17.27 -5.74
CA ASN A 775 13.82 16.62 -6.51
C ASN A 775 12.53 16.51 -5.67
N ARG A 776 11.40 16.87 -6.28
CA ARG A 776 10.05 16.75 -5.72
C ARG A 776 9.12 16.09 -6.74
N VAL A 777 8.07 15.40 -6.27
CA VAL A 777 7.02 14.86 -7.14
C VAL A 777 5.67 15.40 -6.72
N GLU A 778 4.94 15.98 -7.67
CA GLU A 778 3.60 16.51 -7.49
C GLU A 778 2.57 15.56 -8.13
N TYR A 779 1.61 15.08 -7.34
CA TYR A 779 0.52 14.22 -7.79
C TYR A 779 -0.70 15.05 -8.18
N ARG A 780 -0.60 15.75 -9.33
CA ARG A 780 -1.71 16.53 -9.90
C ARG A 780 -2.91 15.61 -10.18
N PRO A 781 -4.17 16.07 -10.09
CA PRO A 781 -5.27 15.38 -10.75
C PRO A 781 -5.06 15.31 -12.27
N LEU A 782 -5.90 14.55 -12.97
CA LEU A 782 -5.94 14.57 -14.43
C LEU A 782 -6.36 15.96 -14.93
N GLU A 783 -5.95 16.33 -16.14
CA GLU A 783 -6.60 17.43 -16.87
C GLU A 783 -8.03 16.98 -17.27
N GLY A 784 -8.91 17.92 -17.62
CA GLY A 784 -10.29 17.57 -18.00
C GLY A 784 -11.15 17.00 -16.87
N PHE A 785 -12.08 16.10 -17.20
CA PHE A 785 -13.05 15.49 -16.27
C PHE A 785 -13.11 13.95 -16.34
N VAL A 786 -13.67 13.35 -15.29
CA VAL A 786 -13.88 11.90 -15.15
C VAL A 786 -15.35 11.54 -15.33
N TYR A 787 -15.64 10.46 -16.05
CA TYR A 787 -16.98 9.89 -16.19
C TYR A 787 -17.14 8.69 -15.25
N ALA A 788 -18.10 8.75 -14.32
CA ALA A 788 -18.41 7.66 -13.40
C ALA A 788 -19.73 6.97 -13.81
N ILE A 789 -19.65 5.70 -14.22
CA ILE A 789 -20.82 4.86 -14.52
C ILE A 789 -20.95 3.78 -13.45
N THR A 790 -22.01 3.87 -12.65
CA THR A 790 -22.17 3.04 -11.44
C THR A 790 -23.29 2.00 -11.59
N PRO A 791 -23.13 0.78 -11.04
CA PRO A 791 -24.08 -0.33 -11.18
C PRO A 791 -25.26 -0.20 -10.21
N PHE A 792 -26.19 -1.18 -10.24
CA PHE A 792 -27.30 -1.25 -9.28
C PHE A 792 -26.94 -1.98 -7.98
N ASN A 793 -25.92 -2.84 -8.00
CA ASN A 793 -25.80 -3.93 -7.03
C ASN A 793 -25.11 -3.56 -5.71
N PHE A 794 -24.39 -2.44 -5.66
CA PHE A 794 -23.78 -1.90 -4.44
C PHE A 794 -23.87 -0.38 -4.43
N THR A 795 -24.47 0.17 -3.37
CA THR A 795 -24.50 1.61 -3.11
C THR A 795 -23.11 2.13 -2.71
N ALA A 796 -22.27 1.29 -2.09
CA ALA A 796 -20.87 1.57 -1.79
C ALA A 796 -20.03 1.79 -3.06
N ILE A 797 -20.15 0.90 -4.06
CA ILE A 797 -19.51 1.08 -5.37
C ILE A 797 -20.02 2.37 -6.03
N ALA A 798 -21.32 2.66 -5.94
CA ALA A 798 -21.90 3.88 -6.48
C ALA A 798 -21.39 5.16 -5.80
N GLY A 799 -20.97 5.10 -4.54
CA GLY A 799 -20.23 6.17 -3.86
C GLY A 799 -18.74 6.24 -4.25
N ASN A 800 -18.05 5.09 -4.24
CA ASN A 800 -16.61 5.01 -4.48
C ASN A 800 -16.21 5.52 -5.87
N LEU A 801 -16.97 5.14 -6.91
CA LEU A 801 -16.65 5.46 -8.30
C LEU A 801 -16.55 6.98 -8.59
N PRO A 802 -17.48 7.84 -8.13
CA PRO A 802 -17.32 9.28 -8.24
C PRO A 802 -16.47 9.89 -7.11
N CYS A 803 -16.46 9.34 -5.88
CA CYS A 803 -15.72 9.96 -4.77
C CYS A 803 -14.19 9.78 -4.86
N ALA A 804 -13.71 8.62 -5.31
CA ALA A 804 -12.27 8.34 -5.46
C ALA A 804 -11.53 9.33 -6.39
N PRO A 805 -11.98 9.59 -7.64
CA PRO A 805 -11.39 10.63 -8.48
C PRO A 805 -11.58 12.03 -7.88
N ALA A 806 -12.73 12.33 -7.28
CA ALA A 806 -12.99 13.65 -6.68
C ALA A 806 -12.02 13.98 -5.55
N LEU A 807 -11.75 13.03 -4.64
CA LEU A 807 -10.77 13.15 -3.55
C LEU A 807 -9.38 13.55 -4.05
N MET A 808 -8.95 12.96 -5.17
CA MET A 808 -7.64 13.24 -5.80
C MET A 808 -7.57 14.61 -6.49
N GLY A 809 -8.66 15.40 -6.48
CA GLY A 809 -8.74 16.74 -7.06
C GLY A 809 -9.37 16.80 -8.46
N ASN A 810 -9.95 15.70 -8.95
CA ASN A 810 -10.64 15.68 -10.24
C ASN A 810 -12.09 16.17 -10.08
N VAL A 811 -12.74 16.48 -11.21
CA VAL A 811 -14.18 16.77 -11.29
C VAL A 811 -14.87 15.68 -12.11
N VAL A 812 -16.14 15.40 -11.80
CA VAL A 812 -16.79 14.14 -12.16
C VAL A 812 -18.19 14.36 -12.71
N VAL A 813 -18.51 13.68 -13.80
CA VAL A 813 -19.89 13.48 -14.29
C VAL A 813 -20.33 12.09 -13.85
N TRP A 814 -21.33 11.99 -12.97
CA TRP A 814 -21.81 10.72 -12.41
C TRP A 814 -23.17 10.33 -13.00
N LYS A 815 -23.18 9.20 -13.73
CA LYS A 815 -24.38 8.57 -14.28
C LYS A 815 -24.82 7.40 -13.38
N PRO A 816 -25.78 7.59 -12.45
CA PRO A 816 -26.25 6.53 -11.57
C PRO A 816 -26.94 5.38 -12.33
N SER A 817 -27.05 4.22 -11.71
CA SER A 817 -27.95 3.16 -12.20
C SER A 817 -29.41 3.54 -11.96
N PRO A 818 -30.31 3.40 -12.95
CA PRO A 818 -31.75 3.61 -12.76
C PRO A 818 -32.33 2.80 -11.59
N ALA A 819 -31.88 1.55 -11.43
CA ALA A 819 -32.35 0.64 -10.38
C ALA A 819 -31.65 0.84 -9.02
N ALA A 820 -30.90 1.92 -8.83
CA ALA A 820 -30.35 2.34 -7.54
C ALA A 820 -30.42 3.87 -7.34
N VAL A 821 -31.25 4.59 -8.13
CA VAL A 821 -31.24 6.06 -8.13
C VAL A 821 -31.68 6.66 -6.79
N ALA A 822 -32.57 6.00 -6.03
CA ALA A 822 -33.02 6.46 -4.72
C ALA A 822 -31.89 6.50 -3.67
N SER A 823 -31.12 5.42 -3.52
CA SER A 823 -29.99 5.36 -2.57
C SER A 823 -28.82 6.24 -3.03
N ASN A 824 -28.57 6.28 -4.35
CA ASN A 824 -27.57 7.17 -4.95
C ASN A 824 -27.91 8.66 -4.78
N TRP A 825 -29.19 9.04 -4.84
CA TRP A 825 -29.63 10.41 -4.58
C TRP A 825 -29.47 10.81 -3.11
N ILE A 826 -29.81 9.92 -2.17
CA ILE A 826 -29.53 10.14 -0.74
C ILE A 826 -28.02 10.33 -0.52
N LEU A 827 -27.17 9.51 -1.15
CA LEU A 827 -25.73 9.65 -1.07
C LEU A 827 -25.23 10.97 -1.67
N TYR A 828 -25.77 11.41 -2.82
CA TYR A 828 -25.46 12.72 -3.38
C TYR A 828 -25.77 13.85 -2.38
N GLN A 829 -26.95 13.83 -1.75
CA GLN A 829 -27.32 14.82 -0.74
C GLN A 829 -26.43 14.76 0.51
N ILE A 830 -25.97 13.57 0.93
CA ILE A 830 -24.98 13.42 2.01
C ILE A 830 -23.65 14.09 1.65
N LEU A 831 -23.16 13.96 0.40
CA LEU A 831 -21.93 14.61 -0.05
C LEU A 831 -22.06 16.15 -0.05
N ILE A 832 -23.22 16.67 -0.47
CA ILE A 832 -23.49 18.12 -0.41
C ILE A 832 -23.58 18.62 1.05
N GLU A 833 -24.22 17.89 1.96
CA GLU A 833 -24.22 18.24 3.40
C GLU A 833 -22.80 18.11 4.02
N ALA A 834 -22.01 17.14 3.58
CA ALA A 834 -20.62 16.98 4.00
C ALA A 834 -19.77 18.22 3.65
N GLY A 835 -20.10 18.90 2.56
CA GLY A 835 -19.46 20.15 2.12
C GLY A 835 -18.81 20.06 0.74
N LEU A 836 -19.11 19.02 -0.04
CA LEU A 836 -18.68 18.93 -1.43
C LEU A 836 -19.24 20.12 -2.22
N PRO A 837 -18.40 20.91 -2.93
CA PRO A 837 -18.91 21.95 -3.81
C PRO A 837 -19.78 21.32 -4.91
N LYS A 838 -21.00 21.83 -5.09
CA LYS A 838 -22.04 21.19 -5.91
C LYS A 838 -21.61 20.84 -7.35
N ASP A 839 -20.66 21.60 -7.89
CA ASP A 839 -20.23 21.48 -9.27
C ASP A 839 -19.12 20.43 -9.48
N VAL A 840 -18.52 19.90 -8.40
CA VAL A 840 -17.40 18.93 -8.46
C VAL A 840 -17.85 17.52 -8.86
N ILE A 841 -19.05 17.10 -8.44
CA ILE A 841 -19.68 15.85 -8.89
C ILE A 841 -21.08 16.22 -9.42
N GLN A 842 -21.30 16.07 -10.72
CA GLN A 842 -22.58 16.37 -11.36
C GLN A 842 -23.44 15.10 -11.39
N PHE A 843 -24.64 15.15 -10.81
CA PHE A 843 -25.56 14.00 -10.75
C PHE A 843 -26.49 14.00 -11.97
N VAL A 844 -26.17 13.16 -12.96
CA VAL A 844 -26.87 13.08 -14.26
C VAL A 844 -27.59 11.73 -14.45
N PRO A 845 -28.76 11.52 -13.80
CA PRO A 845 -29.63 10.40 -14.13
C PRO A 845 -30.30 10.67 -15.49
N GLY A 846 -30.33 9.66 -16.36
CA GLY A 846 -30.85 9.81 -17.72
C GLY A 846 -30.57 8.61 -18.61
N ASP A 847 -30.78 8.78 -19.90
CA ASP A 847 -30.53 7.75 -20.91
C ASP A 847 -29.03 7.41 -20.99
N ALA A 848 -28.71 6.12 -20.93
CA ALA A 848 -27.32 5.68 -20.83
C ALA A 848 -26.52 5.85 -22.14
N VAL A 849 -27.19 5.88 -23.30
CA VAL A 849 -26.54 6.08 -24.60
C VAL A 849 -26.37 7.58 -24.86
N GLU A 850 -27.43 8.37 -24.64
CA GLU A 850 -27.44 9.84 -24.85
C GLU A 850 -26.38 10.54 -23.98
N ILE A 851 -26.28 10.18 -22.69
CA ILE A 851 -25.26 10.72 -21.78
C ILE A 851 -23.86 10.27 -22.21
N THR A 852 -23.67 8.99 -22.53
CA THR A 852 -22.36 8.44 -22.91
C THR A 852 -21.82 9.08 -24.18
N GLU A 853 -22.65 9.22 -25.22
CA GLU A 853 -22.25 9.85 -26.48
C GLU A 853 -21.84 11.30 -26.25
N THR A 854 -22.64 12.06 -25.49
CA THR A 854 -22.31 13.46 -25.15
C THR A 854 -20.98 13.57 -24.41
N VAL A 855 -20.72 12.69 -23.45
CA VAL A 855 -19.47 12.64 -22.68
C VAL A 855 -18.27 12.26 -23.56
N LEU A 856 -18.38 11.19 -24.35
CA LEU A 856 -17.30 10.70 -25.21
C LEU A 856 -17.08 11.59 -26.46
N ALA A 857 -18.00 12.51 -26.78
CA ALA A 857 -17.78 13.53 -27.79
C ALA A 857 -16.91 14.69 -27.28
N HIS A 858 -16.76 14.86 -25.96
CA HIS A 858 -16.12 16.03 -25.35
C HIS A 858 -14.58 15.92 -25.31
N ARG A 859 -13.88 16.94 -25.80
CA ARG A 859 -12.40 16.97 -25.91
C ARG A 859 -11.67 16.82 -24.58
N GLU A 860 -12.25 17.37 -23.51
CA GLU A 860 -11.67 17.34 -22.16
C GLU A 860 -12.15 16.11 -21.34
N PHE A 861 -12.72 15.07 -21.97
CA PHE A 861 -12.90 13.76 -21.32
C PHE A 861 -11.52 13.14 -21.05
N SER A 862 -11.29 12.60 -19.84
CA SER A 862 -9.94 12.16 -19.44
C SER A 862 -9.86 10.92 -18.55
N ALA A 863 -10.98 10.42 -18.02
CA ALA A 863 -11.06 9.04 -17.54
C ALA A 863 -12.49 8.48 -17.54
N LEU A 864 -12.62 7.17 -17.73
CA LEU A 864 -13.81 6.39 -17.41
C LEU A 864 -13.54 5.61 -16.12
N HIS A 865 -14.42 5.73 -15.13
CA HIS A 865 -14.47 4.88 -13.94
C HIS A 865 -15.79 4.09 -13.95
N TYR A 866 -15.68 2.78 -14.17
CA TYR A 866 -16.81 1.93 -14.55
C TYR A 866 -17.04 0.78 -13.58
N THR A 867 -18.29 0.43 -13.30
CA THR A 867 -18.65 -0.94 -12.91
C THR A 867 -19.99 -1.34 -13.50
N GLY A 868 -20.05 -2.53 -14.13
CA GLY A 868 -21.20 -2.98 -14.91
C GLY A 868 -20.88 -4.22 -15.75
N SER A 869 -21.54 -4.39 -16.90
CA SER A 869 -21.39 -5.60 -17.71
C SER A 869 -20.17 -5.55 -18.64
N THR A 870 -19.53 -6.71 -18.81
CA THR A 870 -18.35 -6.93 -19.66
C THR A 870 -18.56 -6.46 -21.10
N ALA A 871 -19.75 -6.70 -21.67
CA ALA A 871 -20.08 -6.31 -23.04
C ALA A 871 -20.12 -4.78 -23.21
N VAL A 872 -20.73 -4.07 -22.25
CA VAL A 872 -20.76 -2.59 -22.27
C VAL A 872 -19.36 -2.03 -22.02
N PHE A 873 -18.59 -2.59 -21.08
CA PHE A 873 -17.21 -2.15 -20.84
C PHE A 873 -16.33 -2.31 -22.08
N ARG A 874 -16.39 -3.47 -22.76
CA ARG A 874 -15.68 -3.72 -24.04
C ARG A 874 -16.09 -2.71 -25.12
N ALA A 875 -17.39 -2.41 -25.26
CA ALA A 875 -17.89 -1.42 -26.22
C ALA A 875 -17.39 0.01 -25.91
N LEU A 876 -17.41 0.42 -24.65
CA LEU A 876 -16.86 1.71 -24.20
C LEU A 876 -15.35 1.79 -24.44
N TYR A 877 -14.62 0.73 -24.15
CA TYR A 877 -13.17 0.65 -24.36
C TYR A 877 -12.82 0.84 -25.85
N GLY A 878 -13.55 0.17 -26.74
CA GLY A 878 -13.41 0.35 -28.20
C GLY A 878 -13.74 1.76 -28.68
N GLN A 879 -14.83 2.36 -28.20
CA GLN A 879 -15.20 3.75 -28.54
C GLN A 879 -14.18 4.78 -28.05
N ILE A 880 -13.63 4.60 -26.84
CA ILE A 880 -12.57 5.47 -26.31
C ILE A 880 -11.29 5.29 -27.13
N GLY A 881 -10.90 4.05 -27.46
CA GLY A 881 -9.73 3.76 -28.29
C GLY A 881 -9.83 4.40 -29.68
N GLN A 882 -10.96 4.23 -30.37
CA GLN A 882 -11.23 4.81 -31.68
C GLN A 882 -11.13 6.35 -31.65
N ARG A 883 -11.84 7.01 -30.72
CA ARG A 883 -11.79 8.48 -30.57
C ARG A 883 -10.41 8.99 -30.14
N THR A 884 -9.62 8.16 -29.44
CA THR A 884 -8.23 8.48 -29.12
C THR A 884 -7.34 8.43 -30.36
N ALA A 885 -7.51 7.45 -31.25
CA ALA A 885 -6.81 7.37 -32.53
C ALA A 885 -7.19 8.53 -33.48
N GLU A 886 -8.43 9.02 -33.41
CA GLU A 886 -8.89 10.25 -34.09
C GLU A 886 -8.29 11.55 -33.52
N GLY A 887 -7.55 11.50 -32.40
CA GLY A 887 -7.04 12.70 -31.73
C GLY A 887 -8.14 13.55 -31.05
N ARG A 888 -9.32 12.98 -30.78
CA ARG A 888 -10.49 13.69 -30.19
C ARG A 888 -10.16 14.34 -28.85
N TYR A 889 -9.35 13.68 -28.03
CA TYR A 889 -9.14 14.01 -26.63
C TYR A 889 -7.84 14.80 -26.41
N ARG A 890 -7.86 15.72 -25.45
CA ARG A 890 -6.69 16.50 -25.02
C ARG A 890 -5.58 15.64 -24.38
N SER A 891 -5.94 14.51 -23.82
CA SER A 891 -5.04 13.57 -23.16
C SER A 891 -5.60 12.16 -23.30
N TYR A 892 -4.72 11.16 -23.33
CA TYR A 892 -5.10 9.74 -23.37
C TYR A 892 -6.03 9.40 -22.20
N PRO A 893 -7.33 9.08 -22.44
CA PRO A 893 -8.26 8.87 -21.35
C PRO A 893 -7.94 7.58 -20.59
N ARG A 894 -7.91 7.66 -19.26
CA ARG A 894 -7.63 6.48 -18.43
C ARG A 894 -8.90 5.66 -18.27
N ILE A 895 -8.83 4.39 -18.65
CA ILE A 895 -9.96 3.46 -18.52
C ILE A 895 -9.72 2.61 -17.26
N VAL A 896 -10.63 2.72 -16.29
CA VAL A 896 -10.64 2.01 -15.02
C VAL A 896 -11.99 1.32 -14.91
N GLY A 897 -12.03 -0.01 -14.80
CA GLY A 897 -13.31 -0.71 -14.70
C GLY A 897 -13.22 -2.12 -14.18
N GLU A 898 -14.13 -2.43 -13.26
CA GLU A 898 -14.44 -3.79 -12.81
C GLU A 898 -15.74 -4.25 -13.50
N THR A 899 -15.87 -5.54 -13.82
CA THR A 899 -17.03 -6.08 -14.56
C THR A 899 -17.62 -7.32 -13.87
N GLY A 900 -18.01 -8.33 -14.65
CA GLY A 900 -18.61 -9.57 -14.18
C GLY A 900 -17.62 -10.65 -13.75
N GLY A 901 -18.14 -11.74 -13.20
CA GLY A 901 -17.36 -12.89 -12.76
C GLY A 901 -18.14 -14.20 -12.79
N LYS A 902 -17.50 -15.26 -13.33
CA LYS A 902 -17.99 -16.65 -13.23
C LYS A 902 -17.29 -17.40 -12.09
N ASN A 903 -17.49 -16.89 -10.89
CA ASN A 903 -16.71 -17.24 -9.71
C ASN A 903 -16.95 -18.69 -9.27
N PHE A 904 -15.87 -19.34 -8.81
CA PHE A 904 -15.85 -20.77 -8.51
C PHE A 904 -15.61 -21.07 -7.02
N HIS A 905 -16.20 -22.16 -6.53
CA HIS A 905 -15.72 -22.86 -5.34
C HIS A 905 -15.16 -24.23 -5.75
N LEU A 906 -13.93 -24.54 -5.34
CA LEU A 906 -13.31 -25.85 -5.49
C LEU A 906 -13.18 -26.50 -4.10
N VAL A 907 -13.68 -27.72 -3.97
CA VAL A 907 -13.62 -28.50 -2.73
C VAL A 907 -12.68 -29.68 -2.96
N HIS A 908 -11.68 -29.84 -2.10
CA HIS A 908 -10.83 -31.04 -2.05
C HIS A 908 -11.42 -32.07 -1.09
N ASN A 909 -11.10 -33.36 -1.24
CA ASN A 909 -11.65 -34.42 -0.38
C ASN A 909 -11.23 -34.31 1.10
N SER A 910 -10.16 -33.57 1.38
CA SER A 910 -9.73 -33.21 2.74
C SER A 910 -10.39 -31.92 3.28
N ALA A 911 -11.51 -31.47 2.71
CA ALA A 911 -12.24 -30.28 3.18
C ALA A 911 -13.11 -30.60 4.41
N ASP A 912 -13.39 -29.57 5.21
CA ASP A 912 -14.62 -29.58 6.00
C ASP A 912 -15.80 -29.39 5.03
N VAL A 913 -16.50 -30.49 4.73
CA VAL A 913 -17.65 -30.52 3.81
C VAL A 913 -18.78 -29.61 4.31
N HIS A 914 -19.03 -29.54 5.62
CA HIS A 914 -20.10 -28.69 6.18
C HIS A 914 -19.74 -27.20 6.01
N ASN A 915 -18.51 -26.81 6.34
CA ASN A 915 -18.03 -25.45 6.10
C ASN A 915 -18.06 -25.08 4.59
N ALA A 916 -17.63 -26.00 3.71
CA ALA A 916 -17.66 -25.80 2.26
C ALA A 916 -19.09 -25.60 1.73
N VAL A 917 -20.06 -26.41 2.17
CA VAL A 917 -21.47 -26.29 1.78
C VAL A 917 -22.08 -24.98 2.28
N ILE A 918 -21.95 -24.65 3.58
CA ILE A 918 -22.51 -23.42 4.16
C ILE A 918 -21.94 -22.16 3.46
N ASN A 919 -20.63 -22.16 3.15
CA ASN A 919 -20.03 -21.07 2.39
C ASN A 919 -20.50 -21.03 0.93
N THR A 920 -20.75 -22.18 0.29
CA THR A 920 -21.25 -22.23 -1.09
C THR A 920 -22.69 -21.73 -1.20
N VAL A 921 -23.58 -22.14 -0.30
CA VAL A 921 -24.98 -21.66 -0.24
C VAL A 921 -25.02 -20.13 -0.01
N ARG A 922 -24.19 -19.60 0.90
CA ARG A 922 -24.04 -18.15 1.07
C ARG A 922 -23.41 -17.46 -0.14
N GLY A 923 -22.34 -18.02 -0.69
CA GLY A 923 -21.60 -17.46 -1.83
C GLY A 923 -22.46 -17.35 -3.10
N ALA A 924 -23.36 -18.31 -3.33
CA ALA A 924 -24.27 -18.34 -4.46
C ALA A 924 -25.53 -17.48 -4.26
N PHE A 925 -26.12 -17.46 -3.06
CA PHE A 925 -27.49 -16.96 -2.87
C PHE A 925 -27.61 -15.72 -1.98
N GLU A 926 -26.55 -15.27 -1.30
CA GLU A 926 -26.54 -13.94 -0.67
C GLU A 926 -26.81 -12.85 -1.73
N TYR A 927 -27.79 -12.00 -1.45
CA TYR A 927 -28.29 -11.00 -2.42
C TYR A 927 -28.67 -11.62 -3.79
N GLN A 928 -29.26 -12.82 -3.77
CA GLN A 928 -29.83 -13.48 -4.94
C GLN A 928 -28.77 -13.77 -6.02
N GLY A 929 -27.49 -13.92 -5.64
CA GLY A 929 -26.39 -14.08 -6.60
C GLY A 929 -26.07 -12.81 -7.42
N GLN A 930 -26.66 -11.65 -7.09
CA GLN A 930 -26.47 -10.38 -7.78
C GLN A 930 -25.19 -9.65 -7.34
N LYS A 931 -24.10 -10.40 -7.13
CA LYS A 931 -22.76 -9.88 -6.80
C LYS A 931 -21.81 -10.29 -7.92
N CYS A 932 -20.93 -9.40 -8.36
CA CYS A 932 -19.90 -9.76 -9.36
C CYS A 932 -19.01 -10.92 -8.88
N SER A 933 -18.87 -11.08 -7.55
CA SER A 933 -18.13 -12.15 -6.87
C SER A 933 -18.94 -13.40 -6.50
N ALA A 934 -20.24 -13.46 -6.85
CA ALA A 934 -21.14 -14.55 -6.47
C ALA A 934 -20.69 -15.91 -7.04
N THR A 935 -20.69 -16.93 -6.19
CA THR A 935 -20.35 -18.31 -6.54
C THR A 935 -21.43 -18.87 -7.46
N SER A 936 -21.14 -19.01 -8.75
CA SER A 936 -22.13 -19.53 -9.74
C SER A 936 -21.66 -20.80 -10.45
N ARG A 937 -20.51 -21.34 -10.06
CA ARG A 937 -20.09 -22.70 -10.34
C ARG A 937 -19.35 -23.31 -9.15
N ALA A 938 -19.51 -24.61 -8.89
CA ALA A 938 -18.78 -25.31 -7.84
C ALA A 938 -18.27 -26.67 -8.30
N TYR A 939 -17.18 -27.12 -7.69
CA TYR A 939 -16.45 -28.32 -8.08
C TYR A 939 -16.22 -29.19 -6.84
N PHE A 940 -16.85 -30.36 -6.79
CA PHE A 940 -16.80 -31.27 -5.63
C PHE A 940 -16.11 -32.60 -5.98
N PRO A 941 -15.36 -33.21 -5.05
CA PRO A 941 -14.79 -34.54 -5.23
C PRO A 941 -15.86 -35.61 -5.01
N LYS A 942 -15.94 -36.55 -5.94
CA LYS A 942 -16.86 -37.70 -5.90
C LYS A 942 -16.83 -38.46 -4.58
N SER A 943 -15.66 -38.61 -3.94
CA SER A 943 -15.50 -39.25 -2.62
C SER A 943 -16.30 -38.60 -1.47
N THR A 944 -16.73 -37.35 -1.63
CA THR A 944 -17.53 -36.60 -0.64
C THR A 944 -18.89 -36.14 -1.16
N TRP A 945 -19.21 -36.44 -2.43
CA TRP A 945 -20.33 -35.80 -3.13
C TRP A 945 -21.69 -36.11 -2.50
N ASP A 946 -21.97 -37.37 -2.12
CA ASP A 946 -23.27 -37.73 -1.54
C ASP A 946 -23.58 -36.95 -0.25
N GLN A 947 -22.56 -36.73 0.60
CA GLN A 947 -22.68 -35.91 1.81
C GLN A 947 -22.87 -34.43 1.45
N ALA A 948 -22.11 -33.90 0.49
CA ALA A 948 -22.20 -32.51 0.07
C ALA A 948 -23.55 -32.20 -0.61
N LYS A 949 -24.03 -33.08 -1.49
CA LYS A 949 -25.30 -32.99 -2.22
C LYS A 949 -26.49 -32.94 -1.26
N ALA A 950 -26.53 -33.85 -0.29
CA ALA A 950 -27.58 -33.87 0.73
C ALA A 950 -27.62 -32.56 1.55
N LEU A 951 -26.46 -32.07 1.99
CA LEU A 951 -26.36 -30.81 2.74
C LEU A 951 -26.67 -29.58 1.87
N LEU A 952 -26.25 -29.55 0.60
CA LEU A 952 -26.54 -28.45 -0.34
C LEU A 952 -28.05 -28.28 -0.55
N VAL A 953 -28.76 -29.39 -0.79
CA VAL A 953 -30.23 -29.37 -0.90
C VAL A 953 -30.84 -28.91 0.42
N GLN A 954 -30.48 -29.55 1.54
CA GLN A 954 -31.06 -29.26 2.86
C GLN A 954 -30.87 -27.79 3.31
N GLU A 955 -29.69 -27.21 3.11
CA GLU A 955 -29.43 -25.81 3.48
C GLU A 955 -30.07 -24.82 2.50
N THR A 956 -30.27 -25.21 1.24
CA THR A 956 -30.96 -24.36 0.24
C THR A 956 -32.47 -24.34 0.46
N GLU A 957 -33.09 -25.48 0.81
CA GLU A 957 -34.52 -25.56 1.14
C GLU A 957 -34.91 -24.78 2.41
N LYS A 958 -33.96 -24.55 3.33
CA LYS A 958 -34.16 -23.71 4.53
C LYS A 958 -34.24 -22.20 4.20
N LEU A 959 -33.84 -21.77 3.01
CA LEU A 959 -33.77 -20.35 2.66
C LEU A 959 -35.16 -19.75 2.40
N LYS A 960 -35.61 -18.88 3.31
CA LYS A 960 -36.85 -18.12 3.13
C LYS A 960 -36.71 -17.06 2.03
N ILE A 961 -37.78 -16.91 1.24
CA ILE A 961 -37.88 -16.02 0.08
C ILE A 961 -39.07 -15.09 0.29
N GLY A 962 -38.87 -13.78 0.09
CA GLY A 962 -39.95 -12.79 0.20
C GLY A 962 -39.48 -11.35 0.24
N ARG A 963 -40.30 -10.47 0.83
CA ARG A 963 -40.02 -9.03 0.90
C ARG A 963 -38.81 -8.73 1.80
N PRO A 964 -37.92 -7.78 1.45
CA PRO A 964 -36.78 -7.41 2.29
C PRO A 964 -37.18 -6.74 3.62
N GLU A 965 -38.39 -6.16 3.72
CA GLU A 965 -38.94 -5.64 4.98
C GLU A 965 -39.16 -6.74 6.04
N ASP A 966 -39.38 -7.98 5.60
CA ASP A 966 -39.55 -9.17 6.43
C ASP A 966 -38.18 -9.82 6.69
N PHE A 967 -37.50 -9.35 7.74
CA PHE A 967 -36.10 -9.67 8.11
C PHE A 967 -35.75 -11.17 8.27
N ASP A 968 -36.71 -12.10 8.27
CA ASP A 968 -36.41 -13.55 8.26
C ASP A 968 -36.29 -14.13 6.83
N ASN A 969 -36.58 -13.35 5.80
CA ASN A 969 -36.23 -13.68 4.41
C ASN A 969 -34.73 -13.51 4.16
N PHE A 970 -34.08 -14.61 3.80
CA PHE A 970 -32.68 -14.58 3.33
C PHE A 970 -32.63 -14.11 1.87
N ILE A 971 -33.63 -14.50 1.07
CA ILE A 971 -33.76 -14.23 -0.36
C ILE A 971 -34.81 -13.15 -0.60
N GLY A 972 -34.39 -12.05 -1.20
CA GLY A 972 -35.24 -11.01 -1.75
C GLY A 972 -35.54 -11.22 -3.24
N PRO A 973 -36.11 -10.21 -3.91
CA PRO A 973 -36.31 -10.19 -5.37
C PRO A 973 -34.99 -9.96 -6.14
N VAL A 974 -34.95 -10.35 -7.41
CA VAL A 974 -33.95 -9.85 -8.36
C VAL A 974 -34.31 -8.44 -8.84
N ILE A 975 -33.35 -7.69 -9.36
CA ILE A 975 -33.42 -6.23 -9.43
C ILE A 975 -34.54 -5.64 -10.31
N HIS A 976 -34.82 -6.23 -11.48
CA HIS A 976 -35.78 -5.69 -12.45
C HIS A 976 -36.19 -6.73 -13.49
N GLN A 977 -37.29 -6.48 -14.20
CA GLN A 977 -37.89 -7.34 -15.24
C GLN A 977 -36.85 -8.01 -16.16
N GLN A 978 -35.92 -7.27 -16.78
CA GLN A 978 -34.91 -7.84 -17.68
C GLN A 978 -34.01 -8.91 -17.02
N SER A 979 -33.76 -8.80 -15.71
CA SER A 979 -33.00 -9.80 -14.95
C SER A 979 -33.87 -10.98 -14.57
N PHE A 980 -35.15 -10.74 -14.24
CA PHE A 980 -36.13 -11.79 -14.04
C PHE A 980 -36.29 -12.65 -15.30
N ASP A 981 -36.52 -12.03 -16.47
CA ASP A 981 -36.73 -12.71 -17.75
C ASP A 981 -35.49 -13.52 -18.17
N LYS A 982 -34.29 -12.95 -18.01
CA LYS A 982 -33.01 -13.65 -18.24
C LYS A 982 -32.89 -14.91 -17.36
N LEU A 983 -33.36 -14.85 -16.11
CA LEU A 983 -33.20 -15.92 -15.14
C LEU A 983 -34.31 -16.97 -15.22
N SER A 984 -35.56 -16.59 -15.49
CA SER A 984 -36.65 -17.51 -15.78
C SER A 984 -36.37 -18.26 -17.09
N GLN A 985 -35.93 -17.59 -18.16
CA GLN A 985 -35.48 -18.24 -19.38
C GLN A 985 -34.30 -19.19 -19.12
N ALA A 986 -33.30 -18.78 -18.33
CA ALA A 986 -32.17 -19.66 -18.00
C ALA A 986 -32.59 -20.92 -17.21
N ILE A 987 -33.58 -20.80 -16.30
CA ILE A 987 -34.19 -21.95 -15.60
C ILE A 987 -34.99 -22.82 -16.59
N GLU A 988 -35.76 -22.21 -17.48
CA GLU A 988 -36.55 -22.93 -18.48
C GLU A 988 -35.71 -23.68 -19.51
N GLU A 989 -34.58 -23.11 -19.94
CA GLU A 989 -33.60 -23.80 -20.77
C GLU A 989 -32.95 -24.94 -19.96
N SER A 990 -32.48 -24.65 -18.75
CA SER A 990 -31.76 -25.62 -17.91
C SER A 990 -32.63 -26.81 -17.47
N ASN A 991 -33.94 -26.61 -17.27
CA ASN A 991 -34.90 -27.67 -16.95
C ASN A 991 -35.26 -28.55 -18.16
N LYS A 992 -34.85 -28.18 -19.38
CA LYS A 992 -35.06 -28.93 -20.63
C LYS A 992 -33.77 -29.59 -21.13
N ASP A 993 -32.63 -29.32 -20.50
CA ASP A 993 -31.30 -29.79 -20.89
C ASP A 993 -30.96 -31.14 -20.25
N SER A 994 -30.62 -32.15 -21.06
CA SER A 994 -30.26 -33.48 -20.58
C SER A 994 -28.85 -33.59 -19.97
N GLU A 995 -27.99 -32.57 -20.12
CA GLU A 995 -26.69 -32.51 -19.43
C GLU A 995 -26.80 -31.97 -17.99
N LEU A 996 -28.00 -31.60 -17.54
CA LEU A 996 -28.28 -31.02 -16.22
C LEU A 996 -29.25 -31.87 -15.39
N GLU A 997 -28.92 -32.07 -14.12
CA GLU A 997 -29.82 -32.63 -13.10
C GLU A 997 -30.23 -31.51 -12.13
N LEU A 998 -31.52 -31.17 -12.05
CA LEU A 998 -32.04 -30.21 -11.08
C LEU A 998 -32.04 -30.83 -9.67
N LEU A 999 -31.21 -30.30 -8.76
CA LEU A 999 -31.10 -30.82 -7.39
C LEU A 999 -32.12 -30.18 -6.45
N VAL A 1000 -32.33 -28.87 -6.59
CA VAL A 1000 -33.22 -28.05 -5.76
C VAL A 1000 -33.54 -26.73 -6.48
N GLY A 1001 -34.72 -26.17 -6.25
CA GLY A 1001 -35.13 -24.87 -6.81
C GLY A 1001 -35.97 -25.02 -8.07
N GLY A 1002 -35.52 -24.38 -9.16
CA GLY A 1002 -36.15 -24.45 -10.50
C GLY A 1002 -37.46 -23.67 -10.62
N LYS A 1003 -37.67 -22.65 -9.77
CA LYS A 1003 -38.95 -21.93 -9.61
C LYS A 1003 -38.77 -20.41 -9.63
N TYR A 1004 -39.76 -19.70 -10.14
CA TYR A 1004 -39.82 -18.24 -10.19
C TYR A 1004 -41.28 -17.76 -10.15
N ASP A 1005 -41.51 -16.58 -9.58
CA ASP A 1005 -42.80 -15.87 -9.58
C ASP A 1005 -42.53 -14.39 -9.86
N GLY A 1006 -43.16 -13.86 -10.91
CA GLY A 1006 -43.09 -12.46 -11.35
C GLY A 1006 -44.42 -11.71 -11.20
N SER A 1007 -45.37 -12.24 -10.41
CA SER A 1007 -46.74 -11.70 -10.35
C SER A 1007 -46.89 -10.42 -9.51
N LYS A 1008 -45.99 -10.22 -8.53
CA LYS A 1008 -45.99 -9.10 -7.58
C LYS A 1008 -44.62 -8.43 -7.44
N GLY A 1009 -43.56 -9.23 -7.42
CA GLY A 1009 -42.16 -8.83 -7.36
C GLY A 1009 -41.35 -9.86 -8.15
N PHE A 1010 -40.08 -9.57 -8.41
CA PHE A 1010 -39.23 -10.41 -9.27
C PHE A 1010 -38.57 -11.55 -8.49
N PHE A 1011 -39.34 -12.56 -8.07
CA PHE A 1011 -38.81 -13.62 -7.20
C PHE A 1011 -38.28 -14.82 -8.01
N VAL A 1012 -36.99 -15.11 -7.86
CA VAL A 1012 -36.32 -16.30 -8.44
C VAL A 1012 -35.79 -17.14 -7.28
N HIS A 1013 -36.14 -18.43 -7.25
CA HIS A 1013 -35.73 -19.32 -6.16
C HIS A 1013 -34.24 -19.70 -6.29
N PRO A 1014 -33.49 -19.83 -5.18
CA PRO A 1014 -32.20 -20.50 -5.15
C PRO A 1014 -32.28 -21.86 -5.85
N THR A 1015 -31.46 -22.02 -6.88
CA THR A 1015 -31.50 -23.19 -7.76
C THR A 1015 -30.12 -23.78 -7.94
N ILE A 1016 -29.99 -25.10 -7.78
CA ILE A 1016 -28.75 -25.85 -7.98
C ILE A 1016 -28.99 -26.92 -9.06
N TYR A 1017 -28.15 -26.89 -10.09
CA TYR A 1017 -28.03 -27.97 -11.08
C TYR A 1017 -26.72 -28.72 -10.88
N GLU A 1018 -26.71 -30.04 -11.03
CA GLU A 1018 -25.51 -30.86 -11.24
C GLU A 1018 -25.29 -31.07 -12.74
N THR A 1019 -24.05 -31.10 -13.21
CA THR A 1019 -23.71 -31.42 -14.60
C THR A 1019 -22.55 -32.39 -14.70
N LYS A 1020 -22.58 -33.21 -15.74
CA LYS A 1020 -21.49 -34.14 -16.11
C LYS A 1020 -20.55 -33.53 -17.16
N ASN A 1021 -20.84 -32.33 -17.66
CA ASN A 1021 -20.02 -31.59 -18.61
C ASN A 1021 -19.39 -30.37 -17.94
N ALA A 1022 -18.09 -30.46 -17.60
CA ALA A 1022 -17.34 -29.36 -16.97
C ALA A 1022 -17.31 -28.07 -17.83
N GLN A 1023 -17.47 -28.22 -19.15
CA GLN A 1023 -17.42 -27.16 -20.16
C GLN A 1023 -18.81 -26.66 -20.58
N HIS A 1024 -19.89 -27.11 -19.90
CA HIS A 1024 -21.28 -26.74 -20.17
C HIS A 1024 -21.54 -25.22 -20.15
N LYS A 1025 -22.55 -24.74 -20.90
CA LYS A 1025 -22.97 -23.32 -20.97
C LYS A 1025 -23.07 -22.67 -19.58
N ASN A 1026 -23.73 -23.34 -18.65
CA ASN A 1026 -23.95 -22.81 -17.30
C ASN A 1026 -22.67 -22.72 -16.43
N MET A 1027 -21.58 -23.44 -16.80
CA MET A 1027 -20.26 -23.31 -16.16
C MET A 1027 -19.45 -22.11 -16.69
N LYS A 1028 -19.98 -21.39 -17.69
CA LYS A 1028 -19.33 -20.29 -18.41
C LYS A 1028 -20.12 -18.98 -18.32
N THR A 1029 -21.43 -19.02 -18.55
CA THR A 1029 -22.30 -17.84 -18.62
C THR A 1029 -22.54 -17.21 -17.24
N GLU A 1030 -22.29 -15.91 -17.13
CA GLU A 1030 -22.68 -15.11 -15.96
C GLU A 1030 -24.20 -14.83 -16.01
N PHE A 1031 -24.96 -15.49 -15.13
CA PHE A 1031 -26.39 -15.26 -15.01
C PHE A 1031 -26.72 -14.02 -14.16
N PHE A 1032 -25.91 -13.71 -13.15
CA PHE A 1032 -26.13 -12.61 -12.19
C PHE A 1032 -27.46 -12.76 -11.43
N GLY A 1033 -27.69 -13.97 -10.92
CA GLY A 1033 -28.90 -14.41 -10.24
C GLY A 1033 -28.64 -15.69 -9.43
N PRO A 1034 -29.66 -16.26 -8.75
CA PRO A 1034 -29.47 -17.29 -7.73
C PRO A 1034 -29.38 -18.70 -8.34
N LEU A 1035 -28.50 -18.86 -9.33
CA LEU A 1035 -28.26 -20.09 -10.09
C LEU A 1035 -26.83 -20.60 -9.85
N LEU A 1036 -26.73 -21.78 -9.25
CA LEU A 1036 -25.47 -22.50 -9.05
C LEU A 1036 -25.44 -23.74 -9.96
N THR A 1037 -24.30 -24.00 -10.61
CA THR A 1037 -24.06 -25.26 -11.31
C THR A 1037 -22.88 -26.00 -10.67
N VAL A 1038 -23.04 -27.28 -10.40
CA VAL A 1038 -22.05 -28.13 -9.75
C VAL A 1038 -21.51 -29.14 -10.73
N TYR A 1039 -20.20 -29.28 -10.78
CA TYR A 1039 -19.51 -30.38 -11.46
C TYR A 1039 -18.83 -31.28 -10.42
N VAL A 1040 -18.88 -32.59 -10.66
CA VAL A 1040 -18.32 -33.61 -9.76
C VAL A 1040 -17.13 -34.26 -10.43
N TYR A 1041 -15.94 -34.12 -9.85
CA TYR A 1041 -14.70 -34.69 -10.39
C TYR A 1041 -14.35 -36.01 -9.68
N ASP A 1042 -13.86 -37.00 -10.44
CA ASP A 1042 -13.62 -38.35 -9.93
C ASP A 1042 -12.23 -38.50 -9.30
N ASP A 1043 -12.15 -38.24 -7.99
CA ASP A 1043 -10.95 -38.40 -7.19
C ASP A 1043 -10.73 -39.84 -6.66
N THR A 1044 -11.59 -40.79 -7.03
CA THR A 1044 -11.60 -42.15 -6.42
C THR A 1044 -10.52 -43.08 -6.95
N LYS A 1045 -9.84 -42.72 -8.04
CA LYS A 1045 -8.73 -43.50 -8.65
C LYS A 1045 -7.36 -42.92 -8.30
N ASP A 1046 -7.19 -41.63 -8.53
CA ASP A 1046 -6.01 -40.85 -8.15
C ASP A 1046 -6.48 -39.43 -7.78
N ALA A 1047 -6.59 -39.18 -6.47
CA ALA A 1047 -7.05 -37.89 -5.96
C ALA A 1047 -6.07 -36.75 -6.25
N GLN A 1048 -4.77 -37.03 -6.38
CA GLN A 1048 -3.77 -35.99 -6.64
C GLN A 1048 -3.79 -35.58 -8.11
N ARG A 1049 -3.85 -36.53 -9.05
CA ARG A 1049 -3.99 -36.24 -10.48
C ARG A 1049 -5.34 -35.57 -10.77
N ALA A 1050 -6.44 -36.11 -10.24
CA ALA A 1050 -7.77 -35.53 -10.44
C ALA A 1050 -7.90 -34.09 -9.87
N PHE A 1051 -7.20 -33.77 -8.78
CA PHE A 1051 -7.15 -32.39 -8.27
C PHE A 1051 -6.28 -31.46 -9.12
N ALA A 1052 -5.22 -31.96 -9.75
CA ALA A 1052 -4.45 -31.19 -10.74
C ALA A 1052 -5.29 -30.90 -12.00
N ASP A 1053 -5.94 -31.94 -12.55
CA ASP A 1053 -6.79 -31.84 -13.75
C ASP A 1053 -7.95 -30.86 -13.54
N ILE A 1054 -8.59 -30.88 -12.35
CA ILE A 1054 -9.70 -29.96 -12.09
C ILE A 1054 -9.25 -28.51 -11.89
N CYS A 1055 -8.02 -28.27 -11.43
CA CYS A 1055 -7.45 -26.91 -11.41
C CYS A 1055 -7.22 -26.36 -12.82
N GLU A 1056 -6.63 -27.16 -13.72
CA GLU A 1056 -6.44 -26.80 -15.13
C GLU A 1056 -7.79 -26.55 -15.85
N MET A 1057 -8.78 -27.42 -15.58
CA MET A 1057 -10.15 -27.26 -16.07
C MET A 1057 -10.81 -25.97 -15.55
N ILE A 1058 -10.65 -25.62 -14.28
CA ILE A 1058 -11.19 -24.38 -13.69
C ILE A 1058 -10.60 -23.15 -14.37
N ASP A 1059 -9.27 -23.10 -14.54
CA ASP A 1059 -8.56 -21.97 -15.14
C ASP A 1059 -8.96 -21.76 -16.61
N THR A 1060 -9.12 -22.84 -17.39
CA THR A 1060 -9.46 -22.78 -18.82
C THR A 1060 -10.95 -22.60 -19.14
N THR A 1061 -11.87 -23.04 -18.27
CA THR A 1061 -13.31 -23.07 -18.60
C THR A 1061 -13.94 -21.67 -18.78
N SER A 1062 -13.38 -20.60 -18.22
CA SER A 1062 -14.01 -19.26 -18.26
C SER A 1062 -13.06 -18.11 -18.61
N GLU A 1063 -13.56 -17.15 -19.40
CA GLU A 1063 -12.87 -15.88 -19.69
C GLU A 1063 -12.75 -14.95 -18.46
N TYR A 1064 -13.47 -15.23 -17.38
CA TYR A 1064 -13.49 -14.39 -16.17
C TYR A 1064 -12.36 -14.72 -15.19
N GLY A 1065 -11.94 -13.72 -14.40
CA GLY A 1065 -10.80 -13.80 -13.49
C GLY A 1065 -11.02 -13.03 -12.18
N LEU A 1066 -12.25 -12.96 -11.67
CA LEU A 1066 -12.62 -12.12 -10.52
C LEU A 1066 -12.39 -12.81 -9.17
N THR A 1067 -13.28 -13.71 -8.72
CA THR A 1067 -13.09 -14.42 -7.45
C THR A 1067 -13.16 -15.94 -7.57
N GLY A 1068 -12.53 -16.61 -6.61
CA GLY A 1068 -12.51 -18.07 -6.50
C GLY A 1068 -12.10 -18.52 -5.10
N ALA A 1069 -12.64 -19.64 -4.64
CA ALA A 1069 -12.32 -20.18 -3.32
C ALA A 1069 -11.91 -21.65 -3.38
N VAL A 1070 -10.98 -22.06 -2.51
CA VAL A 1070 -10.56 -23.45 -2.35
C VAL A 1070 -10.78 -23.92 -0.90
N PHE A 1071 -11.44 -25.05 -0.74
CA PHE A 1071 -11.69 -25.70 0.55
C PHE A 1071 -10.83 -26.95 0.68
N ALA A 1072 -9.88 -26.95 1.63
CA ALA A 1072 -8.98 -28.06 1.93
C ALA A 1072 -8.29 -27.84 3.29
N GLN A 1073 -8.06 -28.92 4.05
CA GLN A 1073 -7.25 -28.88 5.28
C GLN A 1073 -5.73 -29.10 5.06
N HIS A 1074 -5.30 -29.61 3.89
CA HIS A 1074 -3.89 -29.95 3.65
C HIS A 1074 -3.13 -28.79 2.99
N ARG A 1075 -2.03 -28.32 3.62
CA ARG A 1075 -1.32 -27.10 3.17
C ARG A 1075 -0.58 -27.27 1.84
N ASN A 1076 -0.16 -28.47 1.46
CA ASN A 1076 0.39 -28.77 0.14
C ASN A 1076 -0.68 -28.65 -0.97
N VAL A 1077 -1.91 -29.12 -0.72
CA VAL A 1077 -3.06 -28.98 -1.63
C VAL A 1077 -3.43 -27.50 -1.82
N LEU A 1078 -3.47 -26.75 -0.71
CA LEU A 1078 -3.72 -25.30 -0.76
C LEU A 1078 -2.63 -24.57 -1.54
N ASN A 1079 -1.34 -24.83 -1.26
CA ASN A 1079 -0.22 -24.23 -1.99
C ASN A 1079 -0.25 -24.62 -3.49
N PHE A 1080 -0.59 -25.86 -3.83
CA PHE A 1080 -0.77 -26.27 -5.22
C PHE A 1080 -1.86 -25.43 -5.90
N ALA A 1081 -3.04 -25.30 -5.29
CA ALA A 1081 -4.14 -24.55 -5.86
C ALA A 1081 -3.89 -23.02 -5.91
N GLU A 1082 -3.23 -22.46 -4.90
CA GLU A 1082 -2.75 -21.06 -4.86
C GLU A 1082 -1.83 -20.72 -6.05
N ASN A 1083 -1.09 -21.72 -6.57
CA ASN A 1083 -0.23 -21.57 -7.74
C ASN A 1083 -0.95 -21.90 -9.06
N ALA A 1084 -1.68 -23.01 -9.13
CA ALA A 1084 -2.36 -23.47 -10.33
C ALA A 1084 -3.53 -22.56 -10.77
N LEU A 1085 -4.20 -21.91 -9.80
CA LEU A 1085 -5.36 -21.03 -10.05
C LEU A 1085 -5.02 -19.54 -9.92
N ARG A 1086 -3.72 -19.19 -9.90
CA ARG A 1086 -3.20 -17.84 -9.67
C ARG A 1086 -3.83 -16.78 -10.59
N ASN A 1087 -4.14 -17.15 -11.82
CA ASN A 1087 -4.73 -16.24 -12.83
C ASN A 1087 -6.25 -16.39 -12.97
N ALA A 1088 -6.88 -17.39 -12.33
CA ALA A 1088 -8.32 -17.65 -12.38
C ALA A 1088 -9.14 -16.76 -11.42
N ALA A 1089 -8.50 -16.12 -10.44
CA ALA A 1089 -9.15 -15.26 -9.46
C ALA A 1089 -8.23 -14.14 -8.94
N GLY A 1090 -8.53 -12.89 -9.27
CA GLY A 1090 -7.87 -11.71 -8.71
C GLY A 1090 -8.09 -11.54 -7.20
N ASN A 1091 -9.17 -12.10 -6.65
CA ASN A 1091 -9.37 -12.30 -5.22
C ASN A 1091 -9.61 -13.79 -4.94
N PHE A 1092 -8.56 -14.47 -4.48
CA PHE A 1092 -8.54 -15.89 -4.13
C PHE A 1092 -8.78 -16.10 -2.62
N TYR A 1093 -9.61 -17.09 -2.27
CA TYR A 1093 -10.06 -17.35 -0.90
C TYR A 1093 -9.75 -18.79 -0.47
N VAL A 1094 -9.46 -19.00 0.82
CA VAL A 1094 -9.14 -20.32 1.39
C VAL A 1094 -10.11 -20.64 2.53
N ASN A 1095 -10.80 -21.78 2.43
CA ASN A 1095 -11.79 -22.28 3.39
C ASN A 1095 -12.94 -21.31 3.76
N VAL A 1096 -13.21 -20.31 2.92
CA VAL A 1096 -14.29 -19.32 3.07
C VAL A 1096 -14.88 -18.95 1.70
N LYS A 1097 -16.12 -18.47 1.67
CA LYS A 1097 -16.85 -18.10 0.44
C LYS A 1097 -16.13 -17.04 -0.40
N SER A 1098 -16.30 -17.10 -1.72
CA SER A 1098 -15.69 -16.19 -2.70
C SER A 1098 -16.24 -14.74 -2.71
N THR A 1099 -17.01 -14.33 -1.69
CA THR A 1099 -17.75 -13.06 -1.63
C THR A 1099 -17.51 -12.31 -0.32
N GLY A 1100 -17.71 -10.98 -0.34
CA GLY A 1100 -17.62 -10.14 0.85
C GLY A 1100 -16.18 -9.78 1.22
N ALA A 1101 -15.44 -9.28 0.22
CA ALA A 1101 -14.21 -8.54 0.46
C ALA A 1101 -14.51 -7.30 1.32
N VAL A 1102 -13.61 -6.98 2.24
CA VAL A 1102 -13.70 -5.80 3.11
C VAL A 1102 -12.59 -4.83 2.72
N VAL A 1103 -12.94 -3.55 2.52
CA VAL A 1103 -11.99 -2.47 2.23
C VAL A 1103 -10.95 -2.39 3.35
N GLY A 1104 -9.68 -2.13 3.02
CA GLY A 1104 -8.58 -2.22 3.99
C GLY A 1104 -8.06 -3.64 4.26
N GLN A 1105 -8.80 -4.70 3.89
CA GLN A 1105 -8.44 -6.09 4.20
C GLN A 1105 -8.25 -6.96 2.95
N GLN A 1106 -9.14 -6.88 1.97
CA GLN A 1106 -9.03 -7.59 0.69
C GLN A 1106 -9.35 -6.64 -0.48
N PRO A 1107 -8.36 -5.87 -0.99
CA PRO A 1107 -8.57 -5.00 -2.15
C PRO A 1107 -9.19 -5.76 -3.33
N PHE A 1108 -10.29 -5.24 -3.87
CA PHE A 1108 -11.17 -5.97 -4.77
C PHE A 1108 -10.90 -5.65 -6.23
N GLY A 1109 -10.75 -6.67 -7.07
CA GLY A 1109 -10.70 -6.51 -8.52
C GLY A 1109 -10.26 -7.76 -9.27
N GLY A 1110 -10.57 -7.84 -10.56
CA GLY A 1110 -10.33 -9.02 -11.40
C GLY A 1110 -9.64 -8.71 -12.71
N ALA A 1111 -8.85 -9.66 -13.20
CA ALA A 1111 -8.20 -9.60 -14.51
C ALA A 1111 -9.01 -10.40 -15.56
N ARG A 1112 -8.41 -10.65 -16.73
CA ARG A 1112 -9.07 -11.28 -17.90
C ARG A 1112 -10.30 -10.47 -18.33
N ALA A 1113 -11.46 -11.11 -18.57
CA ALA A 1113 -12.70 -10.41 -18.88
C ALA A 1113 -13.31 -9.62 -17.69
N SER A 1114 -12.82 -9.82 -16.46
CA SER A 1114 -13.42 -9.25 -15.24
C SER A 1114 -13.06 -7.80 -14.93
N GLY A 1115 -12.12 -7.18 -15.66
CA GLY A 1115 -11.77 -5.78 -15.45
C GLY A 1115 -10.30 -5.43 -15.71
N THR A 1116 -9.94 -4.21 -15.32
CA THR A 1116 -8.57 -3.68 -15.36
C THR A 1116 -7.76 -3.98 -14.10
N ASN A 1117 -8.38 -4.56 -13.06
CA ASN A 1117 -7.74 -4.99 -11.81
C ASN A 1117 -6.99 -3.86 -11.07
N ASP A 1118 -7.49 -2.64 -11.13
CA ASP A 1118 -6.89 -1.47 -10.45
C ASP A 1118 -7.01 -1.52 -8.91
N LYS A 1119 -7.69 -2.55 -8.39
CA LYS A 1119 -7.91 -2.87 -6.96
C LYS A 1119 -8.60 -1.75 -6.19
N ALA A 1120 -9.94 -1.76 -6.27
CA ALA A 1120 -10.79 -0.94 -5.42
C ALA A 1120 -10.52 -1.21 -3.93
N GLY A 1121 -10.46 -0.13 -3.14
CA GLY A 1121 -10.02 -0.21 -1.75
C GLY A 1121 -8.51 -0.35 -1.60
N SER A 1122 -7.73 0.31 -2.47
CA SER A 1122 -6.27 0.44 -2.35
C SER A 1122 -5.72 1.73 -2.96
N ALA A 1123 -4.46 2.04 -2.66
CA ALA A 1123 -3.70 3.13 -3.28
C ALA A 1123 -3.54 2.98 -4.82
N ASN A 1124 -3.60 1.76 -5.36
CA ASN A 1124 -3.46 1.54 -6.80
C ASN A 1124 -4.59 2.22 -7.57
N LEU A 1125 -5.84 2.10 -7.12
CA LEU A 1125 -7.00 2.77 -7.71
C LEU A 1125 -6.82 4.29 -7.73
N LEU A 1126 -6.32 4.89 -6.64
CA LEU A 1126 -6.15 6.34 -6.55
C LEU A 1126 -5.03 6.86 -7.46
N SER A 1127 -3.98 6.06 -7.70
CA SER A 1127 -2.93 6.38 -8.67
C SER A 1127 -3.49 6.59 -10.09
N ARG A 1128 -4.61 5.93 -10.43
CA ARG A 1128 -5.27 6.03 -11.73
C ARG A 1128 -5.90 7.40 -11.95
N PHE A 1129 -6.12 8.19 -10.91
CA PHE A 1129 -6.71 9.54 -11.00
C PHE A 1129 -5.73 10.69 -10.77
N VAL A 1130 -4.41 10.42 -10.88
CA VAL A 1130 -3.35 11.45 -10.79
C VAL A 1130 -2.29 11.37 -11.90
N SER A 1131 -1.82 12.53 -12.35
CA SER A 1131 -0.77 12.72 -13.35
C SER A 1131 0.48 13.35 -12.71
N MET A 1132 1.46 12.51 -12.39
CA MET A 1132 2.68 12.93 -11.69
C MET A 1132 3.46 14.00 -12.48
N ARG A 1133 4.07 14.95 -11.77
CA ARG A 1133 5.06 15.90 -12.29
C ARG A 1133 6.29 15.84 -11.41
N ALA A 1134 7.43 15.45 -11.98
CA ALA A 1134 8.72 15.63 -11.33
C ALA A 1134 9.14 17.11 -11.43
N ILE A 1135 9.73 17.63 -10.36
CA ILE A 1135 10.27 18.99 -10.27
C ILE A 1135 11.70 18.85 -9.74
N LYS A 1136 12.69 19.14 -10.60
CA LYS A 1136 14.09 19.32 -10.19
C LYS A 1136 14.34 20.81 -9.96
N GLU A 1137 14.87 21.13 -8.79
CA GLU A 1137 15.40 22.44 -8.44
C GLU A 1137 16.92 22.33 -8.25
N ASP A 1138 17.66 23.28 -8.80
CA ASP A 1138 19.13 23.33 -8.71
C ASP A 1138 19.51 24.62 -7.97
N PHE A 1139 20.17 24.49 -6.82
CA PHE A 1139 20.47 25.63 -5.95
C PHE A 1139 21.68 26.45 -6.43
N VAL A 1140 22.53 25.87 -7.29
CA VAL A 1140 23.76 26.52 -7.79
C VAL A 1140 23.96 26.16 -9.26
N GLY A 1141 23.19 26.81 -10.13
CA GLY A 1141 23.22 26.59 -11.58
C GLY A 1141 24.60 26.85 -12.21
N ALA A 1142 24.87 26.15 -13.31
CA ALA A 1142 26.11 26.26 -14.08
C ALA A 1142 26.38 27.70 -14.55
N GLN A 1143 27.63 28.13 -14.43
CA GLN A 1143 28.07 29.49 -14.82
C GLN A 1143 28.65 29.53 -16.25
N GLU A 1144 29.06 28.39 -16.77
CA GLU A 1144 29.67 28.23 -18.10
C GLU A 1144 29.04 27.01 -18.81
N VAL A 1145 29.11 27.00 -20.14
CA VAL A 1145 28.56 25.91 -20.99
C VAL A 1145 29.56 24.79 -21.19
N ILE A 1146 30.86 25.07 -21.04
CA ILE A 1146 31.94 24.10 -21.24
C ILE A 1146 32.06 23.13 -20.06
N TYR A 1147 32.36 21.87 -20.36
CA TYR A 1147 32.77 20.89 -19.36
C TYR A 1147 34.29 20.94 -19.16
N PRO A 1148 34.83 20.48 -18.02
CA PRO A 1148 36.28 20.37 -17.82
C PRO A 1148 37.01 19.54 -18.87
N SER A 1149 36.30 18.61 -19.54
CA SER A 1149 36.79 17.81 -20.67
C SER A 1149 36.88 18.57 -22.01
N ASN A 1150 36.41 19.82 -22.07
CA ASN A 1150 36.55 20.69 -23.24
C ASN A 1150 37.73 21.68 -23.11
N VAL A 1151 38.45 21.67 -21.99
CA VAL A 1151 39.65 22.49 -21.79
C VAL A 1151 40.86 21.76 -22.35
N VAL A 1152 41.63 22.45 -23.21
CA VAL A 1152 42.81 21.95 -23.92
C VAL A 1152 44.09 22.51 -23.30
#